data_AF-A0A852ZDF9-F1
#
_entry.id   AF-A0A852ZDF9-F1
#
_cell.length_a   1.000
_cell.length_b   1.000
_cell.length_c   1.000
_cell.angle_alpha   90.00
_cell.angle_beta   90.00
_cell.angle_gamma   90.00
#
_symmetry.space_group_name_H-M   'P 1'
#
loop_
_entity.id
_entity.type
_entity.pdbx_description
1 polymer ?
#
loop_
_entity_poly.entity_id
_entity_poly.type
_entity_poly.pdbx_seq_one_letter_code
_entity_poly.pdbx_strand_id
1 'polypeptide(L)'
;MDGRPRLGPEKSTATVRPFGTWPLEAEEANSILAGGDYGLRVVWRDHLAWLVGERAGSGIPLGTAPTWTRLYRVLIRLRSTRKRRDPDWLALLTGALDPYAPPERRRRPDDDWWNLVEMVDSDPMLRMHCATSGSRPEHTAVPGAPSPAHPEFPGGTIPVTVPALLGPCSALPRTLLGEVVANRFERDETALHYFLEYFIRPPLRAFRLVLENSRALLLTPRVGALAVELSPELQATGRVVITSAAGVCDASRVTSTEVREGVRALARTLDTLAGGFESFEFGERGARSRRTRSAVQHVIAAELRDLEADSADVLSGQHPLRGFVHTVPAEQDALLRRVLHTVQERTRLRRWDRRVPQPMVVVDLDSCGLVTSGGRPPQRLGDPEARDPSVPLCRGSHPSAEPEDRPRGAGRGTSARTRAGEPAKGCTAERGAPQWSTGTPLWAGAVHSGLPRFVWDVRDAGGRVVFCFSGDRDGEYVRKALDETGVPEADLIHVPEESTESVAEWTVRRLRELGQAEVVAVFDDKMARDLGTPVDAHGTFVVSLSAGEVMPRQREGGSAGGTAEPPTGAGAASVIDSFETSPRKRLGRRSPVLSNTHSLEELHVAALRENRSAQRWAVRLSGSETESIVANVIDDADRAAERTACGALAKFPGSGQAGRRRDDRERVGAVVGALHHVFTRKQFLKGSRSNYVVADMQRDVGGCVARGEPIEVVLLGFPVKQSLNRLKAYGPLPDIAEFGGLVRLRELQQAVRRVYPPGLRINVLTDGRHFRPRPSSMTRAYTRKLHEYASMAGVDGYVSIREIDTVAAERLGPKVVSRRPDMFHSFRGCLERVVADFDITDNPLRTLDQVQERAEKWNGAEGVTGRSLHLFREMVMSMVYSVPVPVPAGVDRLDWARTVYADVYNLSDTHISPEVRQARVAVLRRAWHNAIRYLSTMRVDEELGYEELFSPRVRLTVSAVTRGRCGFTYLGGSGLLPWQGTGVLDARGYIAVDFAVSLLDQGFVPAYSTLLGRRQPLMMVPAQYTELPLRGTCSEGTRLDGELRSRARLRRK
;
A
#
# COMPACT_ATOMS: atom_id res chain seq x y z
N MET A 1 26.32 52.32 10.20
CA MET A 1 26.31 52.65 11.64
C MET A 1 25.05 52.03 12.17
N ASP A 2 25.14 50.74 12.49
CA ASP A 2 23.97 49.87 12.59
C ASP A 2 23.59 49.73 14.05
N GLY A 3 22.54 50.43 14.45
CA GLY A 3 21.99 50.47 15.81
C GLY A 3 21.36 49.15 16.26
N ARG A 4 22.14 48.06 16.28
CA ARG A 4 21.80 46.84 17.01
C ARG A 4 22.41 46.94 18.41
N PRO A 5 21.64 46.74 19.49
CA PRO A 5 22.25 46.57 20.80
C PRO A 5 23.03 45.25 20.77
N ARG A 6 24.35 45.33 20.78
CA ARG A 6 25.22 44.21 21.13
C ARG A 6 24.97 43.94 22.61
N LEU A 7 24.19 42.90 22.91
CA LEU A 7 24.12 42.36 24.27
C LEU A 7 25.55 41.93 24.66
N GLY A 8 26.07 42.51 25.73
CA GLY A 8 27.39 42.20 26.26
C GLY A 8 27.43 40.78 26.86
N PRO A 9 28.63 40.17 26.94
CA PRO A 9 28.82 38.78 27.33
C PRO A 9 28.36 38.43 28.77
N GLU A 10 28.15 39.43 29.64
CA GLU A 10 27.80 39.21 31.05
C GLU A 10 26.30 39.07 31.35
N LYS A 11 25.41 39.28 30.36
CA LYS A 11 23.97 38.95 30.47
C LYS A 11 23.59 37.62 29.81
N SER A 12 24.58 36.85 29.35
CA SER A 12 24.36 35.72 28.43
C SER A 12 24.16 34.35 29.10
N THR A 13 24.24 34.22 30.43
CA THR A 13 24.33 32.88 31.07
C THR A 13 23.39 32.62 32.24
N ALA A 14 22.47 33.53 32.59
CA ALA A 14 21.40 33.25 33.54
C ALA A 14 20.10 33.88 33.06
N THR A 15 19.00 33.13 33.16
CA THR A 15 17.60 33.51 32.82
C THR A 15 17.21 33.58 31.33
N VAL A 16 17.42 32.50 30.58
CA VAL A 16 16.51 32.16 29.48
C VAL A 16 15.89 30.81 29.83
N ARG A 17 14.57 30.76 30.06
CA ARG A 17 13.87 29.52 30.46
C ARG A 17 13.38 28.79 29.21
N PRO A 18 14.03 27.71 28.76
CA PRO A 18 13.84 27.22 27.39
C PRO A 18 12.49 26.52 27.17
N PHE A 19 11.86 25.93 28.21
CA PHE A 19 10.52 25.33 28.14
C PHE A 19 9.96 24.94 29.52
N GLY A 20 8.70 25.30 29.86
CA GLY A 20 8.05 24.84 31.11
C GLY A 20 6.77 25.59 31.51
N THR A 21 6.27 25.32 32.72
CA THR A 21 5.02 25.91 33.25
C THR A 21 5.19 27.32 33.84
N TRP A 22 6.38 27.91 33.75
CA TRP A 22 6.63 29.27 34.24
C TRP A 22 5.81 30.32 33.48
N PRO A 23 5.50 31.46 34.12
CA PRO A 23 4.87 32.60 33.46
C PRO A 23 5.62 33.03 32.19
N LEU A 24 4.86 33.41 31.16
CA LEU A 24 5.39 33.87 29.87
C LEU A 24 5.57 35.40 29.90
N GLU A 25 6.83 35.85 29.88
CA GLU A 25 7.18 37.26 29.70
C GLU A 25 7.22 37.62 28.22
N ALA A 26 6.52 38.68 27.80
CA ALA A 26 6.33 38.98 26.37
C ALA A 26 7.63 39.38 25.66
N GLU A 27 8.56 40.07 26.33
CA GLU A 27 9.85 40.47 25.74
C GLU A 27 10.74 39.25 25.47
N GLU A 28 10.86 38.35 26.44
CA GLU A 28 11.60 37.08 26.31
C GLU A 28 10.97 36.19 25.22
N ALA A 29 9.64 36.05 25.22
CA ALA A 29 8.91 35.32 24.19
C ALA A 29 9.16 35.89 22.78
N ASN A 30 9.12 37.22 22.64
CA ASN A 30 9.37 37.88 21.36
C ASN A 30 10.82 37.73 20.89
N SER A 31 11.79 37.72 21.81
CA SER A 31 13.19 37.44 21.50
C SER A 31 13.35 36.02 20.92
N ILE A 32 12.76 35.01 21.55
CA ILE A 32 12.81 33.62 21.07
C ILE A 32 12.09 33.47 19.72
N LEU A 33 10.90 34.06 19.56
CA LEU A 33 10.13 34.00 18.32
C LEU A 33 10.86 34.69 17.15
N ALA A 34 11.52 35.82 17.41
CA ALA A 34 12.33 36.52 16.41
C ALA A 34 13.62 35.73 16.09
N GLY A 35 14.32 35.23 17.12
CA GLY A 35 15.54 34.44 16.97
C GLY A 35 15.31 33.13 16.20
N GLY A 36 14.11 32.55 16.32
CA GLY A 36 13.71 31.35 15.59
C GLY A 36 13.09 31.57 14.21
N ASP A 37 12.88 32.83 13.81
CA ASP A 37 12.22 33.23 12.54
C ASP A 37 10.81 32.62 12.37
N TYR A 38 9.99 32.71 13.43
CA TYR A 38 8.61 32.21 13.41
C TYR A 38 7.63 33.12 12.66
N GLY A 39 7.99 34.39 12.41
CA GLY A 39 7.07 35.39 11.85
C GLY A 39 5.92 35.78 12.79
N LEU A 40 6.07 35.50 14.09
CA LEU A 40 5.05 35.67 15.14
C LEU A 40 5.59 36.52 16.29
N ARG A 41 4.69 37.18 17.02
CA ARG A 41 5.01 37.93 18.24
C ARG A 41 3.84 37.91 19.24
N VAL A 42 4.16 38.00 20.52
CA VAL A 42 3.22 38.13 21.63
C VAL A 42 2.95 39.62 21.91
N VAL A 43 1.67 39.98 22.02
CA VAL A 43 1.20 41.33 22.38
C VAL A 43 0.15 41.24 23.47
N TRP A 44 0.12 42.22 24.38
CA TRP A 44 -0.91 42.33 25.42
C TRP A 44 -2.00 43.30 24.98
N ARG A 45 -3.27 42.89 25.13
CA ARG A 45 -4.47 43.71 24.87
C ARG A 45 -5.49 43.39 25.95
N ASP A 46 -6.02 44.40 26.64
CA ASP A 46 -7.07 44.23 27.67
C ASP A 46 -6.73 43.13 28.69
N HIS A 47 -5.50 43.12 29.22
CA HIS A 47 -4.97 42.11 30.16
C HIS A 47 -4.92 40.66 29.63
N LEU A 48 -5.10 40.45 28.32
CA LEU A 48 -4.95 39.16 27.66
C LEU A 48 -3.69 39.18 26.78
N ALA A 49 -2.90 38.13 26.85
CA ALA A 49 -1.81 37.90 25.91
C ALA A 49 -2.35 37.30 24.61
N TRP A 50 -1.89 37.83 23.48
CA TRP A 50 -2.26 37.39 22.13
C TRP A 50 -1.02 37.08 21.31
N LEU A 51 -1.07 35.99 20.55
CA LEU A 51 -0.09 35.67 19.53
C LEU A 51 -0.57 36.22 18.19
N VAL A 52 0.22 37.09 17.54
CA VAL A 52 -0.10 37.76 16.28
C VAL A 52 1.03 37.60 15.27
N GLY A 53 0.72 37.66 13.97
CA GLY A 53 1.71 37.53 12.88
C GLY A 53 1.27 36.56 11.79
N GLU A 54 2.23 36.04 11.03
CA GLU A 54 1.98 35.12 9.91
C GLU A 54 1.20 33.88 10.39
N ARG A 55 0.12 33.50 9.68
CA ARG A 55 -0.77 32.36 10.02
C ARG A 55 -1.64 32.50 11.27
N ALA A 56 -1.48 33.55 12.08
CA ALA A 56 -2.31 33.78 13.27
C ALA A 56 -3.65 34.48 12.97
N GLY A 57 -3.89 34.93 11.72
CA GLY A 57 -5.12 35.63 11.34
C GLY A 57 -5.31 36.92 12.13
N SER A 58 -6.47 37.07 12.79
CA SER A 58 -6.77 38.19 13.70
C SER A 58 -6.04 38.13 15.06
N GLY A 59 -5.29 37.05 15.32
CA GLY A 59 -4.59 36.78 16.57
C GLY A 59 -5.21 35.62 17.36
N ILE A 60 -4.37 34.89 18.12
CA ILE A 60 -4.78 33.75 18.96
C ILE A 60 -4.58 34.09 20.44
N PRO A 61 -5.60 33.98 21.30
CA PRO A 61 -5.47 34.31 22.71
C PRO A 61 -4.69 33.24 23.50
N LEU A 62 -3.66 33.68 24.21
CA LEU A 62 -2.87 32.90 25.17
C LEU A 62 -3.41 33.03 26.62
N GLY A 63 -4.46 33.82 26.85
CA GLY A 63 -5.11 33.98 28.16
C GLY A 63 -4.48 35.06 29.02
N THR A 64 -4.95 35.17 30.27
CA THR A 64 -4.53 36.20 31.25
C THR A 64 -3.25 35.87 32.00
N ALA A 65 -2.92 34.57 32.13
CA ALA A 65 -1.67 34.08 32.72
C ALA A 65 -1.02 33.04 31.76
N PRO A 66 -0.47 33.50 30.63
CA PRO A 66 0.17 32.61 29.67
C PRO A 66 1.44 31.95 30.25
N THR A 67 1.73 30.72 29.83
CA THR A 67 2.97 30.00 30.17
C THR A 67 3.73 29.64 28.90
N TRP A 68 5.02 29.31 29.02
CA TRP A 68 5.83 28.83 27.89
C TRP A 68 5.20 27.61 27.22
N THR A 69 4.80 26.59 28.00
CA THR A 69 4.09 25.41 27.47
C THR A 69 2.86 25.80 26.63
N ARG A 70 2.09 26.82 27.04
CA ARG A 70 0.93 27.28 26.28
C ARG A 70 1.32 27.95 24.96
N LEU A 71 2.39 28.75 24.93
CA LEU A 71 2.91 29.34 23.69
C LEU A 71 3.33 28.25 22.70
N TYR A 72 4.15 27.28 23.13
CA TYR A 72 4.59 26.17 22.28
C TYR A 72 3.43 25.33 21.75
N ARG A 73 2.43 25.02 22.58
CA ARG A 73 1.20 24.34 22.12
C ARG A 73 0.48 25.12 21.02
N VAL A 74 0.48 26.45 21.06
CA VAL A 74 -0.11 27.27 20.00
C VAL A 74 0.76 27.27 18.75
N LEU A 75 2.09 27.34 18.86
CA LEU A 75 3.02 27.22 17.72
C LEU A 75 2.82 25.89 16.97
N ILE A 76 2.71 24.80 17.72
CA ILE A 76 2.40 23.46 17.19
C ILE A 76 1.05 23.44 16.46
N ARG A 77 0.00 24.01 17.07
CA ARG A 77 -1.34 24.11 16.44
C ARG A 77 -1.31 24.92 15.15
N LEU A 78 -0.45 25.93 15.06
CA LEU A 78 -0.23 26.73 13.85
C LEU A 78 0.67 26.04 12.82
N ARG A 79 1.27 24.89 13.16
CA ARG A 79 2.31 24.23 12.37
C ARG A 79 3.47 25.19 12.06
N SER A 80 3.85 25.97 13.06
CA SER A 80 4.97 26.91 13.01
C SER A 80 6.14 26.30 13.76
N THR A 81 7.20 25.95 13.03
CA THR A 81 8.45 25.40 13.56
C THR A 81 9.57 26.42 13.44
N ARG A 82 10.58 26.30 14.31
CA ARG A 82 11.78 27.10 14.25
C ARG A 82 12.47 26.94 12.88
N LYS A 83 12.69 28.04 12.17
CA LYS A 83 13.38 28.05 10.87
C LYS A 83 14.88 28.31 10.98
N ARG A 84 15.28 29.13 11.96
CA ARG A 84 16.67 29.54 12.14
C ARG A 84 17.38 28.68 13.18
N ARG A 85 18.50 28.07 12.77
CA ARG A 85 19.31 27.23 13.66
C ARG A 85 20.08 28.07 14.69
N ASP A 86 20.07 27.59 15.93
CA ASP A 86 20.76 28.20 17.08
C ASP A 86 21.36 27.08 17.97
N PRO A 87 22.64 26.74 17.77
CA PRO A 87 23.34 25.69 18.51
C PRO A 87 23.26 25.79 20.03
N ASP A 88 23.50 26.98 20.57
CA ASP A 88 23.63 27.21 22.01
C ASP A 88 22.25 27.04 22.66
N TRP A 89 21.22 27.56 22.00
CA TRP A 89 19.85 27.37 22.43
C TRP A 89 19.40 25.90 22.39
N LEU A 90 19.78 25.14 21.34
CA LEU A 90 19.49 23.70 21.26
C LEU A 90 20.21 22.90 22.35
N ALA A 91 21.46 23.24 22.65
CA ALA A 91 22.23 22.60 23.72
C ALA A 91 21.60 22.88 25.09
N LEU A 92 21.20 24.13 25.35
CA LEU A 92 20.47 24.51 26.56
C LEU A 92 19.14 23.76 26.71
N LEU A 93 18.35 23.68 25.63
CA LEU A 93 17.09 22.94 25.62
C LEU A 93 17.32 21.45 25.87
N THR A 94 18.35 20.86 25.25
CA THR A 94 18.71 19.45 25.46
C THR A 94 19.08 19.20 26.92
N GLY A 95 19.96 20.02 27.51
CA GLY A 95 20.36 19.86 28.92
C GLY A 95 19.21 20.08 29.91
N ALA A 96 18.24 20.94 29.59
CA ALA A 96 17.05 21.16 30.40
C ALA A 96 16.08 19.96 30.39
N LEU A 97 15.96 19.28 29.24
CA LEU A 97 15.03 18.15 29.06
C LEU A 97 15.66 16.80 29.36
N ASP A 98 16.98 16.68 29.24
CA ASP A 98 17.74 15.47 29.51
C ASP A 98 18.90 15.75 30.49
N PRO A 99 18.59 15.94 31.79
CA PRO A 99 19.61 16.18 32.81
C PRO A 99 20.45 14.93 33.11
N TYR A 100 20.04 13.76 32.60
CA TYR A 100 20.69 12.47 32.83
C TYR A 100 21.66 12.08 31.71
N ALA A 101 21.79 12.90 30.66
CA ALA A 101 22.73 12.67 29.58
C ALA A 101 24.15 12.51 30.16
N PRO A 102 24.77 11.31 30.08
CA PRO A 102 26.09 11.11 30.65
C PRO A 102 27.10 12.00 29.90
N PRO A 103 28.04 12.66 30.60
CA PRO A 103 29.12 13.37 29.92
C PRO A 103 29.86 12.38 29.02
N GLU A 104 30.02 12.72 27.73
CA GLU A 104 30.70 11.86 26.75
C GLU A 104 32.07 11.44 27.28
N ARG A 105 32.19 10.21 27.80
CA ARG A 105 33.48 9.57 27.94
C ARG A 105 33.92 9.25 26.51
N ARG A 106 34.83 10.07 25.96
CA ARG A 106 35.51 9.85 24.67
C ARG A 106 36.28 8.53 24.68
N ARG A 107 35.58 7.40 24.53
CA ARG A 107 36.19 6.20 23.94
C ARG A 107 36.35 6.50 22.45
N ARG A 108 37.49 6.10 21.86
CA ARG A 108 37.62 6.13 20.40
C ARG A 108 36.50 5.26 19.82
N PRO A 109 35.69 5.78 18.88
CA PRO A 109 34.69 4.96 18.21
C PRO A 109 35.42 3.91 17.38
N ASP A 110 35.01 2.64 17.53
CA ASP A 110 35.52 1.53 16.71
C ASP A 110 34.95 1.59 15.28
N ASP A 111 35.54 0.86 14.34
CA ASP A 111 35.17 0.89 12.91
C ASP A 111 33.68 0.61 12.66
N ASP A 112 33.06 -0.25 13.47
CA ASP A 112 31.63 -0.60 13.38
C ASP A 112 30.70 0.61 13.59
N TRP A 113 31.08 1.54 14.48
CA TRP A 113 30.32 2.76 14.69
C TRP A 113 30.34 3.67 13.46
N TRP A 114 31.50 3.81 12.84
CA TRP A 114 31.63 4.64 11.63
C TRP A 114 30.93 4.02 10.43
N ASN A 115 30.90 2.69 10.34
CA ASN A 115 30.09 1.99 9.35
C ASN A 115 28.59 2.28 9.52
N LEU A 116 28.08 2.33 10.76
CA LEU A 116 26.70 2.75 11.01
C LEU A 116 26.46 4.22 10.63
N VAL A 117 27.36 5.13 11.00
CA VAL A 117 27.24 6.56 10.65
C VAL A 117 27.19 6.73 9.13
N GLU A 118 28.09 6.08 8.39
CA GLU A 118 28.13 6.13 6.93
C GLU A 118 26.87 5.53 6.31
N MET A 119 26.34 4.44 6.87
CA MET A 119 25.08 3.85 6.41
C MET A 119 23.88 4.76 6.67
N VAL A 120 23.80 5.38 7.85
CA VAL A 120 22.73 6.34 8.15
C VAL A 120 22.81 7.56 7.24
N ASP A 121 24.01 8.03 6.86
CA ASP A 121 24.15 9.14 5.92
C ASP A 121 23.83 8.74 4.47
N SER A 122 24.23 7.54 4.04
CA SER A 122 24.13 7.07 2.64
C SER A 122 22.82 6.36 2.29
N ASP A 123 22.07 5.85 3.27
CA ASP A 123 20.81 5.12 3.07
C ASP A 123 19.59 5.99 3.41
N PRO A 124 18.83 6.45 2.40
CA PRO A 124 17.69 7.32 2.66
C PRO A 124 16.51 6.67 3.36
N MET A 125 16.39 5.34 3.34
CA MET A 125 15.34 4.66 4.09
C MET A 125 15.71 4.55 5.56
N LEU A 126 16.97 4.24 5.87
CA LEU A 126 17.45 4.19 7.25
C LEU A 126 17.41 5.58 7.91
N ARG A 127 17.87 6.62 7.21
CA ARG A 127 17.93 7.99 7.74
C ARG A 127 16.57 8.60 8.09
N MET A 128 15.48 8.07 7.52
CA MET A 128 14.10 8.49 7.84
C MET A 128 13.65 8.03 9.23
N HIS A 129 14.32 7.02 9.80
CA HIS A 129 13.98 6.40 11.07
C HIS A 129 15.12 6.46 12.09
N CYS A 130 16.34 6.75 11.65
CA CYS A 130 17.54 6.71 12.47
C CYS A 130 18.44 7.94 12.23
N ALA A 131 19.08 8.40 13.30
CA ALA A 131 20.18 9.35 13.31
C ALA A 131 21.23 8.86 14.33
N THR A 132 22.41 9.48 14.33
CA THR A 132 23.50 9.20 15.30
C THR A 132 23.87 10.47 16.05
N SER A 133 24.36 10.34 17.30
CA SER A 133 25.00 11.44 18.01
C SER A 133 26.50 11.42 17.72
N GLY A 134 26.97 12.31 16.86
CA GLY A 134 28.39 12.41 16.50
C GLY A 134 28.59 12.57 14.99
N SER A 135 29.41 13.54 14.59
CA SER A 135 29.85 13.70 13.21
C SER A 135 31.29 13.24 13.05
N ARG A 136 31.70 12.88 11.82
CA ARG A 136 33.13 12.78 11.49
C ARG A 136 33.85 14.07 11.91
N PRO A 137 35.10 14.00 12.40
CA PRO A 137 35.87 15.17 12.85
C PRO A 137 36.07 16.25 11.77
N GLU A 138 35.88 15.90 10.50
CA GLU A 138 35.93 16.83 9.35
C GLU A 138 34.68 17.72 9.21
N HIS A 139 33.60 17.41 9.93
CA HIS A 139 32.37 18.20 9.95
C HIS A 139 32.27 19.00 11.25
N THR A 140 32.16 20.32 11.15
CA THR A 140 31.97 21.29 12.24
C THR A 140 30.57 21.17 12.91
N ALA A 141 30.20 19.98 13.35
CA ALA A 141 28.95 19.78 14.10
C ALA A 141 29.13 20.16 15.56
N VAL A 142 28.05 20.69 16.13
CA VAL A 142 27.90 20.91 17.58
C VAL A 142 27.85 19.53 18.24
N PRO A 143 28.64 19.28 19.30
CA PRO A 143 28.59 18.03 20.05
C PRO A 143 27.16 17.69 20.48
N GLY A 144 26.73 16.44 20.30
CA GLY A 144 25.42 15.96 20.74
C GLY A 144 24.22 16.23 19.83
N ALA A 145 24.34 16.96 18.72
CA ALA A 145 23.21 17.14 17.80
C ALA A 145 22.97 15.89 16.91
N PRO A 146 21.71 15.54 16.57
CA PRO A 146 21.42 14.40 15.70
C PRO A 146 21.97 14.61 14.29
N SER A 147 22.65 13.61 13.75
CA SER A 147 23.15 13.58 12.37
C SER A 147 22.62 12.36 11.60
N PRO A 148 22.18 12.51 10.35
CA PRO A 148 22.03 13.77 9.61
C PRO A 148 20.87 14.63 10.14
N ALA A 149 20.88 15.93 9.83
CA ALA A 149 19.83 16.86 10.25
C ALA A 149 18.47 16.50 9.62
N HIS A 150 17.38 16.69 10.37
CA HIS A 150 16.04 16.40 9.87
C HIS A 150 15.55 17.51 8.92
N PRO A 151 15.11 17.19 7.69
CA PRO A 151 14.81 18.20 6.66
C PRO A 151 13.55 19.04 6.93
N GLU A 152 12.60 18.53 7.73
CA GLU A 152 11.40 19.29 8.14
C GLU A 152 11.68 20.33 9.23
N PHE A 153 12.81 20.21 9.95
CA PHE A 153 13.16 21.06 11.09
C PHE A 153 14.51 21.78 10.83
N PRO A 154 14.54 22.77 9.91
CA PRO A 154 15.78 23.48 9.54
C PRO A 154 16.39 24.27 10.72
N GLY A 155 15.59 24.60 11.74
CA GLY A 155 16.07 25.16 13.00
C GLY A 155 16.87 24.19 13.88
N GLY A 156 16.95 22.92 13.51
CA GLY A 156 17.60 21.85 14.25
C GLY A 156 16.65 21.08 15.17
N THR A 157 17.16 19.98 15.70
CA THR A 157 16.46 19.01 16.55
C THR A 157 17.35 18.63 17.72
N ILE A 158 16.75 18.00 18.73
CA ILE A 158 17.43 17.59 19.96
C ILE A 158 17.24 16.08 20.18
N PRO A 159 18.26 15.35 20.67
CA PRO A 159 18.07 13.99 21.16
C PRO A 159 17.63 14.01 22.63
N VAL A 160 16.66 13.18 22.99
CA VAL A 160 16.30 12.93 24.39
C VAL A 160 16.35 11.44 24.69
N THR A 161 17.16 11.04 25.67
CA THR A 161 17.32 9.63 26.05
C THR A 161 16.01 9.03 26.57
N VAL A 162 15.83 7.72 26.39
CA VAL A 162 14.63 7.02 26.88
C VAL A 162 14.40 7.22 28.39
N PRO A 163 15.43 7.18 29.28
CA PRO A 163 15.24 7.51 30.69
C PRO A 163 14.70 8.91 30.95
N ALA A 164 15.22 9.95 30.26
CA ALA A 164 14.72 11.31 30.41
C ALA A 164 13.31 11.49 29.84
N LEU A 165 12.98 10.79 28.74
CA LEU A 165 11.66 10.80 28.14
C LEU A 165 10.57 10.26 29.09
N LEU A 166 10.89 9.19 29.82
CA LEU A 166 9.96 8.49 30.71
C LEU A 166 9.98 9.02 32.15
N GLY A 167 11.07 9.66 32.56
CA GLY A 167 11.26 10.19 33.91
C GLY A 167 10.39 11.40 34.23
N PRO A 168 10.20 11.71 35.53
CA PRO A 168 9.57 12.94 35.95
C PRO A 168 10.45 14.15 35.60
N CYS A 169 9.84 15.22 35.10
CA CYS A 169 10.50 16.49 34.84
C CYS A 169 9.86 17.56 35.73
N SER A 170 10.63 18.17 36.63
CA SER A 170 10.14 19.19 37.56
C SER A 170 9.60 20.44 36.87
N ALA A 171 9.98 20.69 35.61
CA ALA A 171 9.52 21.81 34.80
C ALA A 171 8.17 21.57 34.10
N LEU A 172 7.66 20.33 34.12
CA LEU A 172 6.49 19.89 33.36
C LEU A 172 5.40 19.31 34.26
N PRO A 173 4.12 19.46 33.88
CA PRO A 173 3.02 18.90 34.66
C PRO A 173 2.86 17.39 34.45
N ARG A 174 3.57 16.81 33.49
CA ARG A 174 3.54 15.39 33.07
C ARG A 174 4.97 14.93 32.77
N THR A 175 5.16 13.62 32.59
CA THR A 175 6.39 13.11 31.95
C THR A 175 6.59 13.76 30.59
N LEU A 176 7.83 13.82 30.12
CA LEU A 176 8.13 14.39 28.81
C LEU A 176 7.40 13.65 27.68
N LEU A 177 7.30 12.31 27.77
CA LEU A 177 6.47 11.51 26.86
C LEU A 177 5.01 12.02 26.84
N GLY A 178 4.42 12.27 28.01
CA GLY A 178 3.06 12.76 28.13
C GLY A 178 2.84 14.14 27.49
N GLU A 179 3.84 15.03 27.57
CA GLU A 179 3.81 16.33 26.87
C GLU A 179 3.98 16.17 25.34
N VAL A 180 4.91 15.33 24.88
CA VAL A 180 5.12 15.08 23.44
C VAL A 180 3.86 14.46 22.81
N VAL A 181 3.24 13.48 23.45
CA VAL A 181 1.99 12.85 22.99
C VAL A 181 0.81 13.85 22.99
N ALA A 182 0.77 14.76 23.97
CA ALA A 182 -0.21 15.85 23.99
C ALA A 182 0.03 16.89 22.86
N ASN A 183 1.26 16.98 22.35
CA ASN A 183 1.71 17.92 21.32
C ASN A 183 1.68 17.33 19.88
N ARG A 184 0.96 16.22 19.66
CA ARG A 184 0.77 15.64 18.32
C ARG A 184 0.15 16.63 17.31
N PHE A 185 0.57 16.54 16.05
CA PHE A 185 0.16 17.44 14.97
C PHE A 185 -1.29 17.23 14.52
N GLU A 186 -1.72 15.98 14.43
CA GLU A 186 -3.05 15.62 13.97
C GLU A 186 -3.96 15.47 15.19
N ARG A 187 -4.85 16.44 15.39
CA ARG A 187 -5.76 16.47 16.56
C ARG A 187 -6.66 15.23 16.67
N ASP A 188 -6.90 14.63 15.52
CA ASP A 188 -7.78 13.52 15.24
C ASP A 188 -7.09 12.16 15.56
N GLU A 189 -5.76 12.13 15.59
CA GLU A 189 -4.97 10.93 15.89
C GLU A 189 -5.03 10.56 17.38
N THR A 190 -5.22 9.26 17.65
CA THR A 190 -5.24 8.74 19.04
C THR A 190 -3.83 8.73 19.65
N ALA A 191 -3.74 8.91 20.97
CA ALA A 191 -2.47 8.88 21.70
C ALA A 191 -1.70 7.56 21.50
N LEU A 192 -2.41 6.42 21.52
CA LEU A 192 -1.81 5.10 21.29
C LEU A 192 -1.26 4.97 19.86
N HIS A 193 -1.99 5.41 18.84
CA HIS A 193 -1.51 5.35 17.45
C HIS A 193 -0.27 6.21 17.24
N TYR A 194 -0.29 7.45 17.75
CA TYR A 194 0.88 8.33 17.73
C TYR A 194 2.08 7.70 18.45
N PHE A 195 1.85 7.10 19.62
CA PHE A 195 2.90 6.40 20.36
C PHE A 195 3.52 5.24 19.55
N LEU A 196 2.68 4.40 18.95
CA LEU A 196 3.13 3.27 18.15
C LEU A 196 3.98 3.72 16.94
N GLU A 197 3.55 4.77 16.24
CA GLU A 197 4.21 5.24 15.02
C GLU A 197 5.52 5.99 15.31
N TYR A 198 5.59 6.76 16.39
CA TYR A 198 6.73 7.66 16.66
C TYR A 198 7.73 7.14 17.69
N PHE A 199 7.40 6.10 18.46
CA PHE A 199 8.27 5.57 19.53
C PHE A 199 8.54 4.07 19.43
N ILE A 200 7.57 3.27 18.97
CA ILE A 200 7.72 1.80 18.85
C ILE A 200 8.24 1.41 17.47
N ARG A 201 7.64 1.94 16.39
CA ARG A 201 8.02 1.61 15.02
C ARG A 201 9.44 2.05 14.65
N PRO A 202 9.93 3.26 15.01
CA PRO A 202 11.24 3.72 14.58
C PRO A 202 12.43 2.84 15.02
N PRO A 203 12.56 2.40 16.29
CA PRO A 203 13.65 1.50 16.68
C PRO A 203 13.56 0.13 15.98
N LEU A 204 12.34 -0.39 15.75
CA LEU A 204 12.14 -1.63 14.99
C LEU A 204 12.54 -1.49 13.51
N ARG A 205 12.15 -0.38 12.87
CA ARG A 205 12.53 -0.09 11.49
C ARG A 205 14.02 0.11 11.34
N ALA A 206 14.66 0.86 12.25
CA ALA A 206 16.11 1.04 12.24
C ALA A 206 16.83 -0.31 12.42
N PHE A 207 16.41 -1.12 13.38
CA PHE A 207 16.92 -2.48 13.59
C PHE A 207 16.81 -3.33 12.33
N ARG A 208 15.61 -3.41 11.75
CA ARG A 208 15.36 -4.19 10.53
C ARG A 208 16.19 -3.68 9.35
N LEU A 209 16.20 -2.38 9.09
CA LEU A 209 16.90 -1.80 7.95
C LEU A 209 18.41 -2.02 8.08
N VAL A 210 18.99 -1.88 9.27
CA VAL A 210 20.40 -2.24 9.47
C VAL A 210 20.64 -3.73 9.18
N LEU A 211 19.76 -4.61 9.67
CA LEU A 211 19.85 -6.06 9.45
C LEU A 211 19.71 -6.46 7.96
N GLU A 212 18.83 -5.81 7.19
CA GLU A 212 18.60 -6.11 5.77
C GLU A 212 19.63 -5.39 4.85
N ASN A 213 20.05 -4.17 5.23
CA ASN A 213 20.96 -3.36 4.42
C ASN A 213 22.43 -3.67 4.70
N SER A 214 22.75 -4.25 5.85
CA SER A 214 24.09 -4.65 6.22
C SER A 214 24.16 -6.13 6.49
N ARG A 215 24.82 -6.87 5.59
CA ARG A 215 25.26 -8.24 5.88
C ARG A 215 26.32 -8.29 7.00
N ALA A 216 26.72 -7.13 7.53
CA ALA A 216 27.89 -6.96 8.38
C ALA A 216 27.62 -6.08 9.61
N LEU A 217 26.39 -5.68 9.97
CA LEU A 217 26.15 -4.93 11.21
C LEU A 217 24.88 -5.41 11.93
N LEU A 218 24.96 -5.54 13.25
CA LEU A 218 23.83 -5.72 14.14
C LEU A 218 23.66 -4.47 15.02
N LEU A 219 22.49 -3.83 14.91
CA LEU A 219 22.11 -2.73 15.80
C LEU A 219 21.40 -3.27 17.04
N THR A 220 21.85 -2.86 18.23
CA THR A 220 21.25 -3.23 19.51
C THR A 220 20.77 -1.98 20.25
N PRO A 221 19.56 -1.48 20.00
CA PRO A 221 19.05 -0.27 20.62
C PRO A 221 18.67 -0.53 22.09
N ARG A 222 19.62 -0.30 22.99
CA ARG A 222 19.43 -0.40 24.45
C ARG A 222 18.89 0.92 25.01
N VAL A 223 18.08 0.86 26.06
CA VAL A 223 17.52 2.04 26.76
C VAL A 223 18.57 3.14 27.04
N GLY A 224 19.78 2.77 27.47
CA GLY A 224 20.85 3.74 27.78
C GLY A 224 21.67 4.23 26.57
N ALA A 225 21.46 3.68 25.38
CA ALA A 225 22.16 4.02 24.13
C ALA A 225 21.20 4.52 23.03
N LEU A 226 19.93 4.73 23.39
CA LEU A 226 18.86 5.14 22.51
C LEU A 226 18.25 6.45 23.01
N ALA A 227 18.14 7.41 22.11
CA ALA A 227 17.38 8.63 22.29
C ALA A 227 16.28 8.75 21.23
N VAL A 228 15.26 9.53 21.53
CA VAL A 228 14.22 9.93 20.58
C VAL A 228 14.56 11.34 20.11
N GLU A 229 14.49 11.56 18.81
CA GLU A 229 14.68 12.90 18.26
C GLU A 229 13.39 13.72 18.36
N LEU A 230 13.50 14.90 18.96
CA LEU A 230 12.42 15.86 19.10
C LEU A 230 12.72 17.15 18.34
N SER A 231 11.67 17.77 17.81
CA SER A 231 11.72 19.19 17.44
C SER A 231 11.84 20.06 18.69
N PRO A 232 12.27 21.32 18.56
CA PRO A 232 12.36 22.21 19.70
C PRO A 232 11.02 22.56 20.35
N GLU A 233 9.92 22.33 19.63
CA GLU A 233 8.55 22.45 20.13
C GLU A 233 8.01 21.14 20.75
N LEU A 234 8.89 20.17 21.02
CA LEU A 234 8.58 18.86 21.61
C LEU A 234 7.68 17.98 20.74
N GLN A 235 7.99 17.91 19.46
CA GLN A 235 7.32 16.98 18.55
C GLN A 235 8.27 15.84 18.19
N ALA A 236 7.82 14.60 18.33
CA ALA A 236 8.60 13.46 17.87
C ALA A 236 8.78 13.56 16.35
N THR A 237 10.02 13.46 15.88
CA THR A 237 10.34 13.53 14.44
C THR A 237 9.99 12.22 13.72
N GLY A 238 9.94 11.10 14.46
CA GLY A 238 9.82 9.75 13.94
C GLY A 238 11.18 9.06 13.76
N ARG A 239 12.26 9.66 14.27
CA ARG A 239 13.59 9.07 14.32
C ARG A 239 14.02 8.74 15.74
N VAL A 240 14.77 7.65 15.85
CA VAL A 240 15.64 7.40 17.00
C VAL A 240 17.04 7.94 16.73
N VAL A 241 17.74 8.30 17.79
CA VAL A 241 19.15 8.70 17.76
C VAL A 241 19.94 7.65 18.51
N ILE A 242 20.88 6.99 17.83
CA ILE A 242 21.82 6.08 18.49
C ILE A 242 22.91 6.93 19.12
N THR A 243 23.12 6.76 20.43
CA THR A 243 24.00 7.65 21.20
C THR A 243 25.31 7.03 21.65
N SER A 244 25.54 5.75 21.36
CA SER A 244 26.73 5.02 21.81
C SER A 244 27.16 3.94 20.83
N ALA A 245 28.48 3.79 20.67
CA ALA A 245 29.10 2.69 19.93
C ALA A 245 28.85 1.31 20.57
N ALA A 246 28.53 1.24 21.86
CA ALA A 246 28.37 -0.02 22.61
C ALA A 246 27.16 -0.89 22.18
N GLY A 247 26.38 -0.44 21.20
CA GLY A 247 25.23 -1.15 20.64
C GLY A 247 25.36 -1.48 19.15
N VAL A 248 26.56 -1.39 18.57
CA VAL A 248 26.82 -1.67 17.14
C VAL A 248 27.96 -2.67 17.03
N CYS A 249 27.74 -3.77 16.32
CA CYS A 249 28.75 -4.83 16.15
C CYS A 249 28.72 -5.40 14.73
N ASP A 250 29.88 -5.83 14.22
CA ASP A 250 29.99 -6.52 12.94
C ASP A 250 29.23 -7.87 12.93
N ALA A 251 28.16 -7.97 12.13
CA ALA A 251 27.32 -9.18 12.05
C ALA A 251 28.10 -10.45 11.64
N SER A 252 29.22 -10.32 10.92
CA SER A 252 30.08 -11.45 10.53
C SER A 252 30.94 -11.98 11.69
N ARG A 253 31.12 -11.18 12.74
CA ARG A 253 31.89 -11.50 13.95
C ARG A 253 31.01 -11.84 15.13
N VAL A 254 29.69 -11.63 15.00
CA VAL A 254 28.71 -11.80 16.09
C VAL A 254 28.30 -13.27 16.17
N THR A 255 28.45 -13.84 17.35
CA THR A 255 27.97 -15.19 17.67
C THR A 255 26.44 -15.24 17.75
N SER A 256 25.85 -16.41 17.55
CA SER A 256 24.39 -16.59 17.72
C SER A 256 23.90 -16.16 19.12
N THR A 257 24.77 -16.21 20.14
CA THR A 257 24.48 -15.74 21.50
C THR A 257 24.33 -14.23 21.56
N GLU A 258 25.26 -13.50 20.96
CA GLU A 258 25.24 -12.03 20.94
C GLU A 258 24.06 -11.48 20.12
N VAL A 259 23.67 -12.15 19.02
CA VAL A 259 22.43 -11.81 18.30
C VAL A 259 21.21 -11.96 19.21
N ARG A 260 21.10 -13.08 19.94
CA ARG A 260 19.99 -13.31 20.89
C ARG A 260 19.98 -12.26 22.00
N GLU A 261 21.13 -11.88 22.54
CA GLU A 261 21.23 -10.81 23.54
C GLU A 261 20.81 -9.46 22.98
N GLY A 262 21.21 -9.16 21.75
CA GLY A 262 20.82 -7.94 21.04
C GLY A 262 19.31 -7.83 20.87
N VAL A 263 18.68 -8.90 20.37
CA VAL A 263 17.23 -8.99 20.20
C VAL A 263 16.49 -8.90 21.54
N ARG A 264 16.99 -9.54 22.59
CA ARG A 264 16.42 -9.41 23.94
C ARG A 264 16.54 -7.99 24.47
N ALA A 265 17.62 -7.29 24.17
CA ALA A 265 17.79 -5.90 24.58
C ALA A 265 16.81 -4.97 23.85
N LEU A 266 16.59 -5.17 22.53
CA LEU A 266 15.54 -4.48 21.79
C LEU A 266 14.15 -4.74 22.40
N ALA A 267 13.81 -6.00 22.66
CA ALA A 267 12.52 -6.35 23.28
C ALA A 267 12.32 -5.64 24.62
N ARG A 268 13.34 -5.63 25.50
CA ARG A 268 13.29 -4.90 26.78
C ARG A 268 13.13 -3.39 26.59
N THR A 269 13.78 -2.80 25.59
CA THR A 269 13.60 -1.37 25.27
C THR A 269 12.16 -1.09 24.86
N LEU A 270 11.55 -1.93 24.02
CA LEU A 270 10.15 -1.78 23.60
C LEU A 270 9.18 -1.94 24.77
N ASP A 271 9.42 -2.93 25.65
CA ASP A 271 8.62 -3.14 26.87
C ASP A 271 8.74 -1.93 27.82
N THR A 272 9.93 -1.34 27.94
CA THR A 272 10.17 -0.15 28.77
C THR A 272 9.39 1.06 28.24
N LEU A 273 9.42 1.29 26.93
CA LEU A 273 8.63 2.35 26.28
C LEU A 273 7.13 2.11 26.48
N ALA A 274 6.66 0.88 26.25
CA ALA A 274 5.25 0.52 26.41
C ALA A 274 4.77 0.72 27.85
N GLY A 275 5.55 0.27 28.84
CA GLY A 275 5.27 0.48 30.26
C GLY A 275 5.27 1.95 30.66
N GLY A 276 6.17 2.75 30.09
CA GLY A 276 6.19 4.21 30.29
C GLY A 276 4.94 4.91 29.74
N PHE A 277 4.45 4.49 28.57
CA PHE A 277 3.20 4.98 28.00
C PHE A 277 1.97 4.56 28.84
N GLU A 278 1.90 3.29 29.27
CA GLU A 278 0.81 2.78 30.11
C GLU A 278 0.70 3.53 31.44
N SER A 279 1.83 3.76 32.11
CA SER A 279 1.89 4.50 33.37
C SER A 279 1.36 5.94 33.21
N PHE A 280 1.67 6.60 32.09
CA PHE A 280 1.16 7.94 31.79
C PHE A 280 -0.33 7.96 31.48
N GLU A 281 -0.81 7.07 30.61
CA GLU A 281 -2.19 7.12 30.09
C GLU A 281 -3.23 6.60 31.12
N PHE A 282 -2.85 5.63 31.96
CA PHE A 282 -3.78 4.93 32.85
C PHE A 282 -3.44 5.03 34.35
N GLY A 283 -2.28 5.57 34.72
CA GLY A 283 -1.81 5.61 36.12
C GLY A 283 -1.43 4.24 36.70
N GLU A 284 -1.01 4.19 37.97
CA GLU A 284 -0.46 2.99 38.62
C GLU A 284 -1.47 1.85 38.91
N ARG A 285 -2.79 2.11 38.83
CA ARG A 285 -3.85 1.15 39.22
C ARG A 285 -4.80 0.72 38.09
N GLY A 286 -4.49 1.01 36.82
CA GLY A 286 -5.41 0.81 35.70
C GLY A 286 -5.37 -0.59 35.07
N ALA A 287 -6.37 -1.42 35.34
CA ALA A 287 -6.66 -2.64 34.58
C ALA A 287 -7.00 -2.32 33.10
N ARG A 288 -5.99 -2.20 32.23
CA ARG A 288 -6.14 -2.21 30.74
C ARG A 288 -4.84 -2.50 29.94
N SER A 289 -3.84 -3.15 30.54
CA SER A 289 -2.53 -3.49 29.93
C SER A 289 -2.56 -4.39 28.67
N ARG A 290 -3.66 -5.12 28.41
CA ARG A 290 -3.73 -6.02 27.24
C ARG A 290 -3.80 -5.29 25.89
N ARG A 291 -4.41 -4.09 25.83
CA ARG A 291 -4.63 -3.39 24.55
C ARG A 291 -3.35 -2.78 23.99
N THR A 292 -2.59 -2.05 24.81
CA THR A 292 -1.30 -1.45 24.40
C THR A 292 -0.32 -2.55 24.03
N ARG A 293 -0.18 -3.59 24.87
CA ARG A 293 0.68 -4.75 24.57
C ARG A 293 0.30 -5.43 23.27
N SER A 294 -0.99 -5.70 23.04
CA SER A 294 -1.46 -6.30 21.78
C SER A 294 -1.15 -5.41 20.57
N ALA A 295 -1.32 -4.09 20.70
CA ALA A 295 -1.00 -3.16 19.62
C ALA A 295 0.52 -3.07 19.33
N VAL A 296 1.37 -3.09 20.37
CA VAL A 296 2.83 -3.17 20.23
C VAL A 296 3.24 -4.47 19.55
N GLN A 297 2.68 -5.61 19.97
CA GLN A 297 2.92 -6.90 19.32
C GLN A 297 2.49 -6.90 17.86
N HIS A 298 1.39 -6.21 17.53
CA HIS A 298 0.95 -6.06 16.14
C HIS A 298 1.95 -5.23 15.30
N VAL A 299 2.52 -4.16 15.87
CA VAL A 299 3.60 -3.42 15.21
C VAL A 299 4.84 -4.30 15.03
N ILE A 300 5.28 -5.02 16.07
CA ILE A 300 6.42 -5.95 15.98
C ILE A 300 6.18 -6.99 14.88
N ALA A 301 4.99 -7.60 14.84
CA ALA A 301 4.61 -8.56 13.81
C ALA A 301 4.71 -7.94 12.41
N ALA A 302 4.13 -6.76 12.20
CA ALA A 302 4.17 -6.05 10.91
C ALA A 302 5.60 -5.64 10.50
N GLU A 303 6.44 -5.31 11.48
CA GLU A 303 7.82 -4.89 11.29
C GLU A 303 8.75 -6.05 10.97
N LEU A 304 8.55 -7.22 11.58
CA LEU A 304 9.35 -8.44 11.36
C LEU A 304 8.73 -9.40 10.33
N ARG A 305 7.67 -8.98 9.64
CA ARG A 305 7.07 -9.73 8.54
C ARG A 305 7.84 -9.56 7.23
N ASP A 306 7.95 -10.67 6.49
CA ASP A 306 8.54 -10.77 5.14
C ASP A 306 10.00 -10.31 5.12
N LEU A 307 10.80 -10.81 6.08
CA LEU A 307 12.24 -10.61 6.09
C LEU A 307 12.90 -11.37 4.93
N GLU A 308 14.10 -10.94 4.53
CA GLU A 308 14.98 -11.75 3.68
C GLU A 308 15.36 -13.05 4.42
N ALA A 309 15.59 -14.14 3.67
CA ALA A 309 15.89 -15.44 4.26
C ALA A 309 17.12 -15.36 5.18
N ASP A 310 18.22 -14.80 4.68
CA ASP A 310 19.45 -14.58 5.45
C ASP A 310 19.19 -13.75 6.74
N SER A 311 18.34 -12.72 6.67
CA SER A 311 17.99 -11.91 7.84
C SER A 311 17.11 -12.68 8.85
N ALA A 312 16.19 -13.51 8.36
CA ALA A 312 15.39 -14.38 9.21
C ALA A 312 16.25 -15.46 9.88
N ASP A 313 17.25 -15.99 9.17
CA ASP A 313 18.23 -16.96 9.68
C ASP A 313 19.09 -16.36 10.79
N VAL A 314 19.50 -15.09 10.68
CA VAL A 314 20.19 -14.37 11.76
C VAL A 314 19.30 -14.28 13.00
N LEU A 315 17.99 -14.10 12.84
CA LEU A 315 17.00 -14.10 13.92
C LEU A 315 16.49 -15.50 14.28
N SER A 316 17.22 -16.54 13.92
CA SER A 316 16.89 -17.90 14.34
C SER A 316 17.28 -18.13 15.81
N GLY A 317 16.53 -19.01 16.48
CA GLY A 317 16.81 -19.42 17.87
C GLY A 317 15.85 -18.85 18.91
N GLN A 318 16.14 -19.11 20.19
CA GLN A 318 15.22 -18.80 21.30
C GLN A 318 15.38 -17.37 21.84
N HIS A 319 14.47 -16.48 21.42
CA HIS A 319 14.34 -15.12 21.94
C HIS A 319 12.88 -14.64 21.91
N PRO A 320 12.53 -13.54 22.63
CA PRO A 320 11.13 -13.08 22.75
C PRO A 320 10.46 -12.73 21.42
N LEU A 321 11.23 -12.26 20.44
CA LEU A 321 10.68 -11.86 19.14
C LEU A 321 10.52 -13.01 18.12
N ARG A 322 10.88 -14.26 18.47
CA ARG A 322 10.96 -15.37 17.51
C ARG A 322 9.63 -15.65 16.82
N GLY A 323 8.53 -15.59 17.57
CA GLY A 323 7.18 -15.83 17.04
C GLY A 323 6.68 -14.78 16.05
N PHE A 324 7.40 -13.68 15.87
CA PHE A 324 7.06 -12.62 14.92
C PHE A 324 7.92 -12.63 13.64
N VAL A 325 9.01 -13.40 13.64
CA VAL A 325 9.91 -13.53 12.48
C VAL A 325 9.18 -14.33 11.40
N HIS A 326 8.98 -13.71 10.24
CA HIS A 326 8.31 -14.34 9.11
C HIS A 326 9.08 -14.08 7.82
N THR A 327 9.25 -15.12 7.00
CA THR A 327 9.86 -15.05 5.67
C THR A 327 9.05 -15.88 4.68
N VAL A 328 9.08 -15.46 3.42
CA VAL A 328 8.53 -16.22 2.29
C VAL A 328 9.70 -16.51 1.35
N PRO A 329 10.03 -17.79 1.08
CA PRO A 329 11.07 -18.14 0.13
C PRO A 329 10.80 -17.55 -1.26
N ALA A 330 11.84 -17.07 -1.94
CA ALA A 330 11.68 -16.43 -3.25
C ALA A 330 11.14 -17.40 -4.32
N GLU A 331 11.50 -18.69 -4.23
CA GLU A 331 11.03 -19.74 -5.14
C GLU A 331 9.53 -20.03 -4.93
N GLN A 332 9.08 -20.11 -3.68
CA GLN A 332 7.66 -20.22 -3.31
C GLN A 332 6.85 -19.03 -3.83
N ASP A 333 7.30 -17.80 -3.54
CA ASP A 333 6.61 -16.59 -4.01
C ASP A 333 6.49 -16.57 -5.55
N ALA A 334 7.57 -16.91 -6.26
CA ALA A 334 7.58 -16.98 -7.71
C ALA A 334 6.64 -18.07 -8.26
N LEU A 335 6.55 -19.22 -7.60
CA LEU A 335 5.65 -20.31 -7.99
C LEU A 335 4.17 -19.92 -7.81
N LEU A 336 3.78 -19.48 -6.61
CA LEU A 336 2.40 -19.09 -6.32
C LEU A 336 1.94 -17.92 -7.21
N ARG A 337 2.81 -16.94 -7.46
CA ARG A 337 2.52 -15.84 -8.40
C ARG A 337 2.38 -16.30 -9.83
N ARG A 338 3.14 -17.32 -10.28
CA ARG A 338 2.97 -17.91 -11.61
C ARG A 338 1.63 -18.62 -11.74
N VAL A 339 1.18 -19.34 -10.70
CA VAL A 339 -0.15 -19.95 -10.67
C VAL A 339 -1.23 -18.87 -10.80
N LEU A 340 -1.20 -17.84 -9.95
CA LEU A 340 -2.15 -16.72 -10.00
C LEU A 340 -2.14 -15.99 -11.35
N HIS A 341 -0.96 -15.70 -11.91
CA HIS A 341 -0.84 -15.07 -13.22
C HIS A 341 -1.45 -15.94 -14.34
N THR A 342 -1.27 -17.26 -14.27
CA THR A 342 -1.84 -18.19 -15.25
C THR A 342 -3.36 -18.21 -15.13
N VAL A 343 -3.92 -18.27 -13.92
CA VAL A 343 -5.36 -18.13 -13.68
C VAL A 343 -5.87 -16.82 -14.32
N GLN A 344 -5.23 -15.69 -14.04
CA GLN A 344 -5.63 -14.38 -14.59
C GLN A 344 -5.61 -14.34 -16.12
N GLU A 345 -4.56 -14.86 -16.76
CA GLU A 345 -4.46 -14.88 -18.22
C GLU A 345 -5.52 -15.79 -18.85
N ARG A 346 -5.83 -16.95 -18.26
CA ARG A 346 -6.92 -17.83 -18.72
C ARG A 346 -8.29 -17.19 -18.53
N THR A 347 -8.55 -16.58 -17.36
CA THR A 347 -9.76 -15.77 -17.13
C THR A 347 -9.90 -14.67 -18.17
N ARG A 348 -8.80 -14.01 -18.53
CA ARG A 348 -8.78 -12.96 -19.56
C ARG A 348 -9.09 -13.50 -20.95
N LEU A 349 -8.61 -14.68 -21.32
CA LEU A 349 -8.95 -15.33 -22.58
C LEU A 349 -10.45 -15.68 -22.64
N ARG A 350 -11.02 -16.21 -21.55
CA ARG A 350 -12.45 -16.51 -21.42
C ARG A 350 -13.34 -15.28 -21.67
N ARG A 351 -12.88 -14.07 -21.34
CA ARG A 351 -13.60 -12.82 -21.65
C ARG A 351 -13.85 -12.63 -23.15
N TRP A 352 -12.99 -13.17 -24.02
CA TRP A 352 -13.05 -13.01 -25.47
C TRP A 352 -13.48 -14.26 -26.23
N ASP A 353 -13.23 -15.45 -25.67
CA ASP A 353 -13.74 -16.73 -26.18
C ASP A 353 -14.49 -17.48 -25.09
N ARG A 354 -15.82 -17.49 -25.20
CA ARG A 354 -16.73 -18.07 -24.20
C ARG A 354 -16.66 -19.59 -24.12
N ARG A 355 -15.99 -20.26 -25.07
CA ARG A 355 -15.82 -21.72 -25.07
C ARG A 355 -14.69 -22.16 -24.14
N VAL A 356 -13.85 -21.23 -23.68
CA VAL A 356 -12.78 -21.53 -22.72
C VAL A 356 -13.40 -21.75 -21.34
N PRO A 357 -13.19 -22.92 -20.69
CA PRO A 357 -13.72 -23.20 -19.36
C PRO A 357 -13.07 -22.31 -18.29
N GLN A 358 -13.67 -22.25 -17.10
CA GLN A 358 -13.10 -21.47 -16.00
C GLN A 358 -11.81 -22.15 -15.49
N PRO A 359 -10.72 -21.39 -15.26
CA PRO A 359 -9.50 -21.94 -14.68
C PRO A 359 -9.72 -22.39 -13.24
N MET A 360 -9.20 -23.57 -12.88
CA MET A 360 -9.35 -24.17 -11.55
C MET A 360 -8.02 -24.48 -10.88
N VAL A 361 -7.99 -24.37 -9.56
CA VAL A 361 -6.89 -24.83 -8.69
C VAL A 361 -7.44 -25.93 -7.79
N VAL A 362 -6.78 -27.08 -7.76
CA VAL A 362 -7.18 -28.23 -6.93
C VAL A 362 -6.26 -28.32 -5.72
N VAL A 363 -6.83 -28.48 -4.53
CA VAL A 363 -6.08 -28.65 -3.27
C VAL A 363 -6.53 -29.95 -2.61
N ASP A 364 -5.60 -30.88 -2.41
CA ASP A 364 -5.81 -32.03 -1.54
C ASP A 364 -5.79 -31.55 -0.08
N LEU A 365 -6.93 -31.66 0.60
CA LEU A 365 -7.06 -31.23 1.99
C LEU A 365 -6.21 -32.06 2.95
N ASP A 366 -6.07 -33.36 2.67
CA ASP A 366 -5.41 -34.31 3.55
C ASP A 366 -3.88 -34.19 3.47
N SER A 367 -3.33 -33.94 2.29
CA SER A 367 -1.88 -33.76 2.12
C SER A 367 -1.43 -32.31 2.28
N CYS A 368 -2.22 -31.35 1.79
CA CYS A 368 -1.75 -29.98 1.57
C CYS A 368 -2.62 -28.91 2.25
N GLY A 369 -3.89 -29.21 2.55
CA GLY A 369 -4.81 -28.24 3.14
C GLY A 369 -4.68 -28.08 4.66
N LEU A 370 -4.35 -29.17 5.36
CA LEU A 370 -4.42 -29.26 6.83
C LEU A 370 -3.06 -29.50 7.48
N VAL A 371 -2.82 -28.84 8.61
CA VAL A 371 -1.67 -29.09 9.48
C VAL A 371 -1.97 -30.30 10.36
N THR A 372 -1.15 -31.35 10.27
CA THR A 372 -1.23 -32.50 11.17
C THR A 372 -0.81 -32.08 12.58
N SER A 373 -1.62 -32.37 13.59
CA SER A 373 -1.29 -32.05 14.98
C SER A 373 -0.13 -32.94 15.48
N GLY A 374 1.11 -32.49 15.32
CA GLY A 374 2.30 -33.12 15.90
C GLY A 374 2.23 -33.15 17.43
N GLY A 375 2.57 -34.30 18.01
CA GLY A 375 2.26 -34.72 19.38
C GLY A 375 2.86 -33.86 20.51
N ARG A 376 2.21 -33.95 21.68
CA ARG A 376 2.81 -33.55 22.97
C ARG A 376 4.23 -34.13 23.06
N PRO A 377 5.23 -33.36 23.55
CA PRO A 377 6.52 -33.95 23.87
C PRO A 377 6.31 -35.10 24.87
N PRO A 378 6.98 -36.25 24.71
CA PRO A 378 6.84 -37.34 25.67
C PRO A 378 7.28 -36.80 27.04
N GLN A 379 6.38 -36.86 28.02
CA GLN A 379 6.77 -36.76 29.42
C GLN A 379 7.85 -37.84 29.62
N ARG A 380 9.10 -37.40 29.79
CA ARG A 380 10.16 -38.28 30.26
C ARG A 380 9.76 -38.78 31.65
N LEU A 381 9.35 -40.05 31.67
CA LEU A 381 9.33 -40.87 32.87
C LEU A 381 10.80 -41.05 33.28
N GLY A 382 11.12 -40.63 34.50
CA GLY A 382 12.41 -40.92 35.15
C GLY A 382 13.48 -39.82 34.97
N ASP A 383 13.74 -39.07 36.04
CA ASP A 383 15.06 -39.11 36.69
C ASP A 383 15.05 -38.40 38.06
N PRO A 384 16.01 -38.71 38.95
CA PRO A 384 15.83 -38.84 40.39
C PRO A 384 16.06 -37.55 41.19
N GLU A 385 15.64 -37.62 42.46
CA GLU A 385 15.92 -36.64 43.53
C GLU A 385 17.37 -36.14 43.53
N ALA A 386 17.53 -34.82 43.60
CA ALA A 386 18.71 -34.19 44.20
C ALA A 386 18.27 -33.01 45.06
N ARG A 387 18.61 -33.14 46.35
CA ARG A 387 18.26 -32.30 47.48
C ARG A 387 18.90 -30.92 47.40
N ASP A 388 18.15 -29.91 47.81
CA ASP A 388 18.62 -28.57 48.15
C ASP A 388 18.84 -28.49 49.68
N PRO A 389 20.07 -28.27 50.19
CA PRO A 389 20.27 -27.98 51.60
C PRO A 389 20.49 -26.48 51.84
N SER A 390 19.94 -26.02 52.98
CA SER A 390 20.26 -24.78 53.73
C SER A 390 19.46 -23.53 53.27
N VAL A 391 18.64 -22.82 54.08
CA VAL A 391 18.56 -22.50 55.54
C VAL A 391 17.14 -21.89 55.81
N PRO A 392 16.60 -21.74 57.04
CA PRO A 392 16.13 -22.70 58.05
C PRO A 392 14.66 -22.46 58.53
N LEU A 393 14.13 -23.46 59.26
CA LEU A 393 12.84 -23.48 59.97
C LEU A 393 12.79 -22.57 61.22
N CYS A 394 11.58 -22.09 61.59
CA CYS A 394 10.87 -22.56 62.81
C CYS A 394 9.42 -22.05 62.98
N ARG A 395 8.48 -23.02 63.05
CA ARG A 395 7.34 -23.24 64.01
C ARG A 395 6.31 -22.13 64.26
N GLY A 396 5.00 -22.38 64.29
CA GLY A 396 4.26 -23.65 64.20
C GLY A 396 2.77 -23.51 64.52
N SER A 397 2.08 -24.67 64.42
CA SER A 397 0.83 -25.10 65.10
C SER A 397 -0.54 -24.54 64.68
N HIS A 398 -1.37 -25.45 64.12
CA HIS A 398 -2.84 -25.47 63.98
C HIS A 398 -3.57 -25.44 65.35
N PRO A 399 -4.90 -25.17 65.46
CA PRO A 399 -6.04 -26.03 65.01
C PRO A 399 -7.19 -25.25 64.30
N SER A 400 -7.84 -25.79 63.26
CA SER A 400 -9.05 -26.65 63.27
C SER A 400 -10.36 -25.98 63.73
N ALA A 401 -11.30 -25.74 62.81
CA ALA A 401 -12.76 -25.90 62.96
C ALA A 401 -13.50 -25.54 61.64
N GLU A 402 -14.33 -26.45 61.12
CA GLU A 402 -15.37 -26.18 60.10
C GLU A 402 -16.69 -25.69 60.79
N PRO A 403 -17.89 -25.68 60.14
CA PRO A 403 -18.52 -24.54 59.45
C PRO A 403 -19.94 -24.24 60.02
N GLU A 404 -20.81 -23.59 59.23
CA GLU A 404 -22.22 -23.18 59.50
C GLU A 404 -22.33 -21.80 60.19
N ASP A 405 -23.27 -20.90 59.89
CA ASP A 405 -24.61 -21.04 59.33
C ASP A 405 -25.11 -19.68 58.72
N ARG A 406 -26.11 -19.74 57.83
CA ARG A 406 -26.91 -18.60 57.29
C ARG A 406 -27.90 -18.09 58.39
N PRO A 407 -28.86 -17.11 58.22
CA PRO A 407 -29.47 -16.60 56.97
C PRO A 407 -30.10 -15.15 56.95
N ARG A 408 -30.80 -14.88 55.80
CA ARG A 408 -31.95 -13.96 55.53
C ARG A 408 -31.68 -12.46 55.28
N GLY A 409 -32.36 -11.80 54.32
CA GLY A 409 -33.38 -12.27 53.38
C GLY A 409 -33.97 -11.21 52.42
N ALA A 410 -34.87 -11.72 51.55
CA ALA A 410 -36.02 -11.11 50.83
C ALA A 410 -35.82 -9.94 49.83
N GLY A 411 -36.48 -9.91 48.66
CA GLY A 411 -37.40 -10.89 48.07
C GLY A 411 -38.05 -10.49 46.72
N ARG A 412 -38.93 -11.41 46.27
CA ARG A 412 -40.07 -11.35 45.30
C ARG A 412 -39.76 -10.96 43.83
N GLY A 413 -40.25 -11.62 42.78
CA GLY A 413 -41.29 -12.65 42.55
C GLY A 413 -42.02 -12.29 41.23
N THR A 414 -42.00 -13.09 40.16
CA THR A 414 -43.04 -14.06 39.67
C THR A 414 -42.96 -13.98 38.12
N SER A 415 -43.27 -14.95 37.26
CA SER A 415 -44.18 -16.09 37.25
C SER A 415 -43.75 -17.07 36.13
N ALA A 416 -43.96 -18.37 36.33
CA ALA A 416 -43.89 -19.42 35.32
C ALA A 416 -45.28 -20.01 35.07
N ARG A 417 -45.54 -20.51 33.87
CA ARG A 417 -46.61 -21.48 33.59
C ARG A 417 -46.11 -22.56 32.64
N THR A 418 -46.26 -23.80 33.08
CA THR A 418 -45.91 -25.07 32.42
C THR A 418 -47.19 -25.89 32.16
N ARG A 419 -47.01 -26.96 31.36
CA ARG A 419 -47.85 -28.18 31.13
C ARG A 419 -48.72 -28.16 29.87
N ALA A 420 -48.94 -29.28 29.16
CA ALA A 420 -48.43 -30.67 29.17
C ALA A 420 -49.13 -31.44 28.02
N GLY A 421 -48.59 -32.59 27.59
CA GLY A 421 -49.42 -33.70 27.07
C GLY A 421 -48.89 -34.49 25.88
N GLU A 422 -48.03 -35.49 26.14
CA GLU A 422 -47.99 -36.77 25.40
C GLU A 422 -49.04 -37.73 26.01
N PRO A 423 -49.54 -38.78 25.30
CA PRO A 423 -48.91 -40.13 25.29
C PRO A 423 -49.23 -40.96 23.99
N ALA A 424 -48.83 -42.21 23.72
CA ALA A 424 -47.72 -43.12 24.01
C ALA A 424 -48.01 -44.50 23.32
N LYS A 425 -46.96 -45.33 23.09
CA LYS A 425 -46.94 -46.83 23.00
C LYS A 425 -47.54 -47.52 21.75
N GLY A 426 -47.01 -48.63 21.21
CA GLY A 426 -45.92 -49.59 21.53
C GLY A 426 -45.77 -50.57 20.31
N CYS A 427 -44.89 -51.56 20.18
CA CYS A 427 -44.18 -52.42 21.14
C CYS A 427 -42.98 -53.16 20.47
N THR A 428 -41.87 -53.26 21.23
CA THR A 428 -41.00 -54.42 21.58
C THR A 428 -40.30 -55.38 20.59
N ALA A 429 -39.02 -55.64 20.97
CA ALA A 429 -38.19 -56.87 20.93
C ALA A 429 -37.08 -56.93 19.84
N GLU A 430 -35.82 -56.61 20.17
CA GLU A 430 -34.75 -57.46 20.78
C GLU A 430 -33.80 -58.12 19.73
N ARG A 431 -32.53 -57.68 19.69
CA ARG A 431 -31.28 -58.47 19.89
C ARG A 431 -30.05 -57.67 19.41
N GLY A 432 -28.93 -57.87 20.10
CA GLY A 432 -27.84 -56.90 20.25
C GLY A 432 -26.74 -56.85 19.19
N ALA A 433 -25.90 -55.82 19.31
CA ALA A 433 -24.48 -55.76 18.95
C ALA A 433 -23.92 -54.37 19.37
N PRO A 434 -22.60 -54.23 19.59
CA PRO A 434 -22.04 -53.44 20.69
C PRO A 434 -21.93 -51.94 20.41
N GLN A 435 -21.99 -51.21 21.52
CA GLN A 435 -21.54 -49.84 21.75
C GLN A 435 -20.31 -49.48 20.89
N TRP A 436 -20.51 -48.68 19.84
CA TRP A 436 -19.41 -47.97 19.21
C TRP A 436 -19.14 -46.73 20.03
N SER A 437 -17.98 -46.73 20.68
CA SER A 437 -17.35 -45.58 21.29
C SER A 437 -17.45 -44.39 20.33
N THR A 438 -18.08 -43.31 20.79
CA THR A 438 -18.03 -42.00 20.14
C THR A 438 -16.57 -41.62 19.93
N GLY A 439 -16.11 -41.79 18.69
CA GLY A 439 -14.79 -41.41 18.25
C GLY A 439 -14.57 -39.92 18.51
N THR A 440 -13.40 -39.63 19.07
CA THR A 440 -12.77 -38.33 19.24
C THR A 440 -12.98 -37.43 18.01
N PRO A 441 -13.19 -36.10 18.15
CA PRO A 441 -13.38 -35.23 16.99
C PRO A 441 -12.13 -35.30 16.08
N LEU A 442 -12.31 -35.76 14.84
CA LEU A 442 -11.23 -35.97 13.87
C LEU A 442 -10.70 -34.67 13.23
N TRP A 443 -11.21 -33.49 13.61
CA TRP A 443 -10.62 -32.20 13.27
C TRP A 443 -9.91 -31.59 14.49
N ALA A 444 -8.61 -31.83 14.60
CA ALA A 444 -7.72 -31.10 15.52
C ALA A 444 -6.71 -30.19 14.78
N GLY A 445 -6.71 -30.22 13.44
CA GLY A 445 -5.74 -29.49 12.60
C GLY A 445 -6.18 -28.06 12.26
N ALA A 446 -5.22 -27.13 12.25
CA ALA A 446 -5.40 -25.82 11.63
C ALA A 446 -5.17 -25.93 10.11
N VAL A 447 -5.71 -25.01 9.29
CA VAL A 447 -5.32 -24.91 7.88
C VAL A 447 -3.88 -24.39 7.76
N HIS A 448 -3.18 -24.77 6.68
CA HIS A 448 -1.83 -24.24 6.41
C HIS A 448 -1.82 -22.70 6.31
N SER A 449 -0.72 -22.07 6.75
CA SER A 449 -0.61 -20.61 6.72
C SER A 449 -0.72 -20.07 5.29
N GLY A 450 -1.44 -18.96 5.15
CA GLY A 450 -1.68 -18.32 3.85
C GLY A 450 -2.77 -18.97 2.99
N LEU A 451 -3.23 -20.20 3.29
CA LEU A 451 -4.21 -20.90 2.45
C LEU A 451 -5.50 -20.08 2.25
N PRO A 452 -6.12 -19.50 3.31
CA PRO A 452 -7.29 -18.65 3.13
C PRO A 452 -7.04 -17.51 2.14
N ARG A 453 -5.91 -16.80 2.29
CA ARG A 453 -5.58 -15.67 1.43
C ARG A 453 -5.34 -16.11 -0.02
N PHE A 454 -4.62 -17.21 -0.24
CA PHE A 454 -4.38 -17.75 -1.57
C PHE A 454 -5.68 -18.15 -2.28
N VAL A 455 -6.65 -18.73 -1.56
CA VAL A 455 -7.98 -19.03 -2.10
C VAL A 455 -8.69 -17.76 -2.56
N TRP A 456 -8.65 -16.70 -1.75
CA TRP A 456 -9.19 -15.40 -2.12
C TRP A 456 -8.48 -14.81 -3.34
N ASP A 457 -7.15 -14.90 -3.41
CA ASP A 457 -6.38 -14.40 -4.55
C ASP A 457 -6.73 -15.15 -5.87
N VAL A 458 -6.99 -16.46 -5.80
CA VAL A 458 -7.47 -17.25 -6.97
C VAL A 458 -8.88 -16.82 -7.39
N ARG A 459 -9.80 -16.62 -6.43
CA ARG A 459 -11.17 -16.17 -6.70
C ARG A 459 -11.21 -14.75 -7.27
N ASP A 460 -10.39 -13.84 -6.73
CA ASP A 460 -10.20 -12.48 -7.22
C ASP A 460 -9.60 -12.47 -8.65
N ALA A 461 -8.71 -13.42 -8.95
CA ALA A 461 -8.20 -13.67 -10.31
C ALA A 461 -9.25 -14.25 -11.29
N GLY A 462 -10.47 -14.54 -10.82
CA GLY A 462 -11.57 -15.13 -11.57
C GLY A 462 -11.49 -16.65 -11.74
N GLY A 463 -10.57 -17.30 -11.05
CA GLY A 463 -10.46 -18.76 -10.98
C GLY A 463 -11.38 -19.36 -9.90
N ARG A 464 -11.45 -20.68 -9.90
CA ARG A 464 -12.17 -21.48 -8.89
C ARG A 464 -11.16 -22.32 -8.10
N VAL A 465 -11.38 -22.48 -6.80
CA VAL A 465 -10.59 -23.40 -5.96
C VAL A 465 -11.48 -24.57 -5.56
N VAL A 466 -11.00 -25.78 -5.82
CA VAL A 466 -11.68 -27.02 -5.49
C VAL A 466 -10.84 -27.77 -4.48
N PHE A 467 -11.46 -28.17 -3.38
CA PHE A 467 -10.85 -28.95 -2.33
C PHE A 467 -11.31 -30.40 -2.45
N CYS A 468 -10.37 -31.31 -2.42
CA CYS A 468 -10.64 -32.74 -2.48
C CYS A 468 -10.19 -33.42 -1.18
N PHE A 469 -10.95 -34.41 -0.74
CA PHE A 469 -10.68 -35.17 0.47
C PHE A 469 -11.20 -36.60 0.32
N SER A 470 -10.61 -37.52 1.10
CA SER A 470 -10.96 -38.94 1.11
C SER A 470 -11.51 -39.41 2.46
N GLY A 471 -12.10 -40.61 2.49
CA GLY A 471 -12.57 -41.30 3.70
C GLY A 471 -13.98 -40.92 4.18
N ASP A 472 -14.34 -41.40 5.37
CA ASP A 472 -15.69 -41.28 5.99
C ASP A 472 -16.01 -39.88 6.56
N ARG A 473 -15.25 -38.84 6.21
CA ARG A 473 -15.49 -37.49 6.75
C ARG A 473 -16.78 -36.91 6.19
N ASP A 474 -17.61 -36.36 7.07
CA ASP A 474 -18.80 -35.62 6.67
C ASP A 474 -18.41 -34.31 5.96
N GLY A 475 -18.84 -34.16 4.70
CA GLY A 475 -18.59 -32.98 3.90
C GLY A 475 -19.17 -31.69 4.48
N GLU A 476 -20.27 -31.75 5.26
CA GLU A 476 -20.78 -30.57 5.97
C GLU A 476 -19.85 -30.14 7.10
N TYR A 477 -19.29 -31.12 7.82
CA TYR A 477 -18.31 -30.85 8.85
C TYR A 477 -17.04 -30.23 8.25
N VAL A 478 -16.48 -30.82 7.18
CA VAL A 478 -15.32 -30.30 6.42
C VAL A 478 -15.56 -28.85 5.98
N ARG A 479 -16.76 -28.56 5.46
CA ARG A 479 -17.12 -27.20 5.06
C ARG A 479 -17.12 -26.23 6.24
N LYS A 480 -17.75 -26.63 7.35
CA LYS A 480 -17.89 -25.78 8.54
C LYS A 480 -16.54 -25.31 9.08
N ALA A 481 -15.54 -26.18 9.19
CA ALA A 481 -14.26 -25.73 9.73
C ALA A 481 -13.28 -25.12 8.70
N LEU A 482 -13.54 -25.26 7.39
CA LEU A 482 -12.95 -24.36 6.39
C LEU A 482 -13.56 -22.95 6.54
N ASP A 483 -14.86 -22.84 6.78
CA ASP A 483 -15.52 -21.57 7.06
C ASP A 483 -14.94 -20.90 8.33
N GLU A 484 -14.78 -21.66 9.42
CA GLU A 484 -14.20 -21.17 10.69
C GLU A 484 -12.72 -20.73 10.54
N THR A 485 -12.01 -21.22 9.52
CA THR A 485 -10.61 -20.87 9.24
C THR A 485 -10.44 -19.83 8.13
N GLY A 486 -11.54 -19.22 7.66
CA GLY A 486 -11.52 -18.10 6.71
C GLY A 486 -11.55 -18.50 5.24
N VAL A 487 -11.86 -19.76 4.94
CA VAL A 487 -12.16 -20.28 3.59
C VAL A 487 -13.67 -20.55 3.50
N PRO A 488 -14.51 -19.50 3.42
CA PRO A 488 -15.94 -19.72 3.38
C PRO A 488 -16.36 -20.40 2.08
N GLU A 489 -17.31 -21.33 2.20
CA GLU A 489 -17.98 -22.01 1.10
C GLU A 489 -17.00 -22.69 0.15
N ALA A 490 -16.15 -23.54 0.70
CA ALA A 490 -15.25 -24.38 -0.08
C ALA A 490 -16.04 -25.29 -1.05
N ASP A 491 -15.62 -25.33 -2.31
CA ASP A 491 -16.08 -26.33 -3.27
C ASP A 491 -15.43 -27.66 -2.93
N LEU A 492 -16.21 -28.57 -2.36
CA LEU A 492 -15.72 -29.86 -1.87
C LEU A 492 -16.05 -30.97 -2.86
N ILE A 493 -15.05 -31.79 -3.20
CA ILE A 493 -15.21 -33.05 -3.93
C ILE A 493 -14.79 -34.19 -3.01
N HIS A 494 -15.74 -35.09 -2.70
CA HIS A 494 -15.46 -36.33 -1.98
C HIS A 494 -14.97 -37.38 -2.99
N VAL A 495 -13.83 -38.01 -2.69
CA VAL A 495 -13.25 -39.07 -3.52
C VAL A 495 -13.47 -40.43 -2.84
N PRO A 496 -14.03 -41.44 -3.55
CA PRO A 496 -14.21 -42.78 -3.02
C PRO A 496 -12.88 -43.43 -2.60
N GLU A 497 -12.85 -44.14 -1.46
CA GLU A 497 -11.61 -44.77 -0.91
C GLU A 497 -10.98 -45.84 -1.81
N GLU A 498 -11.69 -46.39 -2.79
CA GLU A 498 -11.25 -47.53 -3.60
C GLU A 498 -10.24 -47.19 -4.72
N SER A 499 -9.74 -45.95 -4.80
CA SER A 499 -8.81 -45.55 -5.88
C SER A 499 -7.34 -45.81 -5.55
N THR A 500 -6.57 -46.37 -6.49
CA THR A 500 -5.10 -46.51 -6.39
C THR A 500 -4.33 -45.20 -6.66
N GLU A 501 -4.95 -44.28 -7.42
CA GLU A 501 -4.47 -42.93 -7.75
C GLU A 501 -4.42 -42.01 -6.51
N SER A 502 -3.82 -40.82 -6.58
CA SER A 502 -4.00 -39.81 -5.51
C SER A 502 -5.41 -39.19 -5.57
N VAL A 503 -5.87 -38.60 -4.46
CA VAL A 503 -7.20 -37.95 -4.37
C VAL A 503 -7.31 -36.82 -5.39
N ALA A 504 -6.26 -36.00 -5.51
CA ALA A 504 -6.24 -34.92 -6.48
C ALA A 504 -6.10 -35.45 -7.92
N GLU A 505 -5.29 -36.48 -8.16
CA GLU A 505 -5.14 -37.10 -9.49
C GLU A 505 -6.47 -37.64 -10.03
N TRP A 506 -7.20 -38.38 -9.19
CA TRP A 506 -8.55 -38.87 -9.52
C TRP A 506 -9.50 -37.71 -9.84
N THR A 507 -9.48 -36.66 -9.02
CA THR A 507 -10.32 -35.47 -9.18
C THR A 507 -10.03 -34.74 -10.48
N VAL A 508 -8.75 -34.52 -10.79
CA VAL A 508 -8.31 -33.84 -12.01
C VAL A 508 -8.70 -34.64 -13.25
N ARG A 509 -8.49 -35.96 -13.24
CA ARG A 509 -8.94 -36.84 -14.34
C ARG A 509 -10.45 -36.71 -14.55
N ARG A 510 -11.24 -36.75 -13.48
CA ARG A 510 -12.70 -36.65 -13.57
C ARG A 510 -13.18 -35.29 -14.08
N LEU A 511 -12.59 -34.20 -13.60
CA LEU A 511 -12.90 -32.84 -14.07
C LEU A 511 -12.59 -32.66 -15.56
N ARG A 512 -11.50 -33.26 -16.04
CA ARG A 512 -11.12 -33.26 -17.47
C ARG A 512 -12.08 -34.11 -18.31
N GLU A 513 -12.46 -35.31 -17.85
CA GLU A 513 -13.43 -36.18 -18.53
C GLU A 513 -14.80 -35.52 -18.72
N LEU A 514 -15.26 -34.75 -17.73
CA LEU A 514 -16.54 -34.04 -17.79
C LEU A 514 -16.50 -32.79 -18.69
N GLY A 515 -15.31 -32.37 -19.14
CA GLY A 515 -15.11 -31.15 -19.93
C GLY A 515 -15.45 -29.87 -19.16
N GLN A 516 -15.50 -29.94 -17.82
CA GLN A 516 -16.02 -28.86 -16.97
C GLN A 516 -14.95 -27.89 -16.45
N ALA A 517 -13.66 -28.16 -16.69
CA ALA A 517 -12.60 -27.37 -16.08
C ALA A 517 -11.29 -27.35 -16.87
N GLU A 518 -10.58 -26.22 -16.81
CA GLU A 518 -9.14 -26.13 -17.13
C GLU A 518 -8.35 -26.07 -15.82
N VAL A 519 -7.70 -27.18 -15.44
CA VAL A 519 -6.92 -27.23 -14.20
C VAL A 519 -5.56 -26.55 -14.40
N VAL A 520 -5.33 -25.47 -13.67
CA VAL A 520 -4.09 -24.67 -13.73
C VAL A 520 -3.03 -25.19 -12.77
N ALA A 521 -3.43 -25.58 -11.55
CA ALA A 521 -2.51 -26.09 -10.54
C ALA A 521 -3.17 -27.14 -9.64
N VAL A 522 -2.35 -28.06 -9.11
CA VAL A 522 -2.73 -29.10 -8.15
C VAL A 522 -1.76 -29.07 -6.98
N PHE A 523 -2.29 -28.98 -5.77
CA PHE A 523 -1.53 -29.07 -4.52
C PHE A 523 -1.77 -30.45 -3.89
N ASP A 524 -0.82 -31.37 -4.08
CA ASP A 524 -0.89 -32.78 -3.65
C ASP A 524 0.53 -33.37 -3.53
N ASP A 525 0.89 -33.86 -2.34
CA ASP A 525 2.22 -34.42 -2.05
C ASP A 525 2.46 -35.79 -2.69
N LYS A 526 1.41 -36.61 -2.84
CA LYS A 526 1.51 -37.92 -3.48
C LYS A 526 1.68 -37.73 -4.99
N MET A 527 0.82 -36.92 -5.62
CA MET A 527 0.89 -36.61 -7.05
C MET A 527 2.23 -35.96 -7.42
N ALA A 528 2.73 -35.03 -6.61
CA ALA A 528 4.03 -34.39 -6.84
C ALA A 528 5.20 -35.39 -6.80
N ARG A 529 5.17 -36.35 -5.86
CA ARG A 529 6.18 -37.41 -5.76
C ARG A 529 6.12 -38.38 -6.94
N ASP A 530 4.91 -38.78 -7.33
CA ASP A 530 4.70 -39.74 -8.41
C ASP A 530 5.07 -39.15 -9.79
N LEU A 531 4.78 -37.86 -10.01
CA LEU A 531 5.10 -37.17 -11.26
C LEU A 531 6.59 -36.83 -11.40
N GLY A 532 7.24 -36.40 -10.33
CA GLY A 532 8.66 -36.01 -10.32
C GLY A 532 9.03 -34.74 -11.10
N THR A 533 8.10 -34.16 -11.88
CA THR A 533 8.27 -32.89 -12.62
C THR A 533 7.36 -31.78 -12.09
N PRO A 534 7.72 -30.49 -12.23
CA PRO A 534 6.93 -29.37 -11.70
C PRO A 534 5.64 -29.09 -12.48
N VAL A 535 5.50 -29.68 -13.67
CA VAL A 535 4.38 -29.50 -14.59
C VAL A 535 4.02 -30.87 -15.17
N ASP A 536 2.72 -31.17 -15.27
CA ASP A 536 2.22 -32.40 -15.89
C ASP A 536 2.21 -32.32 -17.44
N ALA A 537 1.80 -33.40 -18.10
CA ALA A 537 1.72 -33.48 -19.57
C ALA A 537 0.74 -32.47 -20.20
N HIS A 538 -0.16 -31.87 -19.41
CA HIS A 538 -1.17 -30.91 -19.87
C HIS A 538 -0.81 -29.45 -19.53
N GLY A 539 0.36 -29.21 -18.93
CA GLY A 539 0.78 -27.87 -18.53
C GLY A 539 0.26 -27.42 -17.16
N THR A 540 -0.31 -28.33 -16.36
CA THR A 540 -0.79 -28.07 -14.99
C THR A 540 0.38 -28.09 -14.02
N PHE A 541 0.50 -27.07 -13.17
CA PHE A 541 1.52 -27.04 -12.11
C PHE A 541 1.19 -28.06 -11.01
N VAL A 542 2.15 -28.90 -10.62
CA VAL A 542 1.98 -29.84 -9.49
C VAL A 542 2.91 -29.41 -8.36
N VAL A 543 2.31 -29.16 -7.20
CA VAL A 543 2.97 -28.53 -6.05
C VAL A 543 2.77 -29.39 -4.82
N SER A 544 3.85 -29.61 -4.08
CA SER A 544 3.86 -30.30 -2.78
C SER A 544 4.14 -29.31 -1.65
N LEU A 545 3.72 -29.65 -0.44
CA LEU A 545 4.04 -28.94 0.78
C LEU A 545 5.09 -29.69 1.61
N SER A 546 6.00 -28.93 2.21
CA SER A 546 6.95 -29.45 3.19
C SER A 546 6.17 -30.01 4.38
N ALA A 547 6.28 -31.32 4.66
CA ALA A 547 5.71 -31.93 5.87
C ALA A 547 6.25 -31.21 7.11
N GLY A 548 5.39 -30.44 7.77
CA GLY A 548 5.76 -29.47 8.77
C GLY A 548 6.28 -30.10 10.06
N GLU A 549 7.59 -30.20 10.22
CA GLU A 549 8.28 -29.92 11.47
C GLU A 549 9.52 -29.10 11.13
N VAL A 550 9.70 -27.96 11.79
CA VAL A 550 10.76 -26.96 11.59
C VAL A 550 10.42 -25.87 10.55
N MET A 551 10.58 -24.63 11.02
CA MET A 551 10.65 -23.39 10.23
C MET A 551 11.50 -23.54 8.95
N PRO A 552 11.35 -22.65 7.95
CA PRO A 552 12.10 -22.71 6.69
C PRO A 552 13.57 -23.05 6.91
N ARG A 553 14.05 -24.06 6.17
CA ARG A 553 15.37 -24.71 6.24
C ARG A 553 16.43 -23.94 7.04
N GLN A 554 16.71 -24.43 8.24
CA GLN A 554 18.00 -24.21 8.89
C GLN A 554 19.10 -24.71 7.94
N ARG A 555 19.84 -23.82 7.27
CA ARG A 555 21.16 -24.21 6.75
C ARG A 555 22.04 -24.41 7.97
N GLU A 556 22.24 -25.67 8.36
CA GLU A 556 23.30 -26.02 9.30
C GLU A 556 24.61 -25.40 8.80
N GLY A 557 25.26 -24.64 9.69
CA GLY A 557 26.49 -23.93 9.38
C GLY A 557 27.58 -24.91 8.97
N GLY A 558 27.95 -24.85 7.70
CA GLY A 558 29.15 -25.48 7.16
C GLY A 558 29.95 -24.46 6.38
N SER A 559 31.02 -23.94 7.01
CA SER A 559 32.23 -23.35 6.43
C SER A 559 32.10 -22.38 5.25
N ALA A 560 32.48 -21.12 5.51
CA ALA A 560 32.85 -20.14 4.51
C ALA A 560 33.84 -20.72 3.48
N GLY A 561 33.54 -20.55 2.19
CA GLY A 561 34.46 -20.88 1.10
C GLY A 561 33.86 -21.81 0.05
N GLY A 562 32.85 -21.35 -0.67
CA GLY A 562 32.37 -22.05 -1.86
C GLY A 562 31.43 -21.16 -2.65
N THR A 563 31.86 -20.71 -3.82
CA THR A 563 31.00 -20.15 -4.85
C THR A 563 29.98 -21.21 -5.25
N ALA A 564 28.82 -21.20 -4.59
CA ALA A 564 27.69 -22.03 -4.99
C ALA A 564 27.13 -21.43 -6.29
N GLU A 565 27.49 -22.04 -7.41
CA GLU A 565 26.69 -21.94 -8.63
C GLU A 565 25.23 -22.31 -8.29
N PRO A 566 24.24 -21.63 -8.90
CA PRO A 566 22.84 -22.01 -8.73
C PRO A 566 22.69 -23.48 -9.17
N PRO A 567 21.94 -24.32 -8.42
CA PRO A 567 21.74 -25.69 -8.82
C PRO A 567 21.01 -25.69 -10.16
N THR A 568 21.74 -25.97 -11.23
CA THR A 568 21.23 -26.40 -12.52
C THR A 568 20.74 -27.85 -12.39
N GLY A 569 19.79 -28.06 -11.49
CA GLY A 569 19.07 -29.32 -11.31
C GLY A 569 17.68 -29.21 -11.93
N ALA A 570 17.58 -29.52 -13.22
CA ALA A 570 16.28 -29.81 -13.83
C ALA A 570 15.78 -31.15 -13.28
N GLY A 571 14.65 -31.17 -12.56
CA GLY A 571 13.92 -32.41 -12.27
C GLY A 571 13.56 -32.72 -10.81
N ALA A 572 13.31 -31.73 -9.95
CA ALA A 572 12.66 -31.96 -8.66
C ALA A 572 11.25 -31.35 -8.64
N ALA A 573 10.31 -32.01 -7.95
CA ALA A 573 8.95 -31.53 -7.73
C ALA A 573 8.96 -30.12 -7.08
N SER A 574 7.96 -29.30 -7.40
CA SER A 574 7.85 -27.97 -6.79
C SER A 574 7.39 -28.11 -5.34
N VAL A 575 8.22 -27.68 -4.38
CA VAL A 575 7.92 -27.74 -2.93
C VAL A 575 7.72 -26.31 -2.39
N ILE A 576 6.69 -26.11 -1.57
CA ILE A 576 6.46 -24.86 -0.82
C ILE A 576 6.35 -25.16 0.67
N ASP A 577 6.68 -24.18 1.51
CA ASP A 577 6.55 -24.28 2.98
C ASP A 577 5.18 -23.78 3.46
N SER A 578 4.55 -22.86 2.73
CA SER A 578 3.22 -22.32 3.00
C SER A 578 2.55 -21.77 1.74
N PHE A 579 1.29 -21.36 1.84
CA PHE A 579 0.57 -20.65 0.76
C PHE A 579 0.79 -19.14 0.78
N GLU A 580 1.72 -18.63 1.60
CA GLU A 580 1.97 -17.20 1.71
C GLU A 580 2.84 -16.69 0.53
N THR A 581 2.48 -15.51 0.01
CA THR A 581 3.27 -14.77 -0.98
C THR A 581 3.86 -13.50 -0.35
N SER A 582 5.06 -13.11 -0.78
CA SER A 582 5.69 -11.85 -0.34
C SER A 582 5.04 -10.69 -1.08
N PRO A 583 4.51 -9.64 -0.42
CA PRO A 583 3.91 -8.48 -1.10
C PRO A 583 4.92 -7.67 -1.92
N ARG A 584 6.23 -7.88 -1.73
CA ARG A 584 7.33 -7.11 -2.34
C ARG A 584 8.05 -7.94 -3.40
N LYS A 585 8.26 -7.37 -4.59
CA LYS A 585 9.07 -7.98 -5.66
C LYS A 585 10.55 -7.96 -5.25
N ARG A 586 11.10 -9.13 -4.97
CA ARG A 586 12.51 -9.34 -4.60
C ARG A 586 13.38 -9.37 -5.85
N LEU A 587 13.79 -8.21 -6.35
CA LEU A 587 14.85 -8.10 -7.36
C LEU A 587 16.11 -7.66 -6.62
N GLY A 588 17.26 -8.32 -6.84
CA GLY A 588 18.54 -8.10 -6.13
C GLY A 588 19.14 -6.69 -6.21
N ARG A 589 18.38 -5.67 -6.65
CA ARG A 589 18.68 -4.25 -6.48
C ARG A 589 17.74 -3.64 -5.45
N ARG A 590 18.32 -3.07 -4.38
CA ARG A 590 17.68 -2.35 -3.26
C ARG A 590 16.94 -1.05 -3.64
N SER A 591 16.63 -0.84 -4.92
CA SER A 591 15.95 0.38 -5.37
C SER A 591 14.43 0.20 -5.37
N PRO A 592 13.66 1.23 -4.97
CA PRO A 592 12.21 1.22 -5.08
C PRO A 592 11.74 0.83 -6.49
N VAL A 593 10.77 -0.07 -6.57
CA VAL A 593 10.22 -0.58 -7.84
C VAL A 593 8.73 -0.26 -7.93
N LEU A 594 8.25 0.00 -9.14
CA LEU A 594 6.81 0.11 -9.40
C LEU A 594 6.17 -1.28 -9.33
N SER A 595 4.94 -1.37 -8.82
CA SER A 595 4.18 -2.62 -8.75
C SER A 595 4.02 -3.27 -10.15
N ASN A 596 3.82 -2.42 -11.17
CA ASN A 596 3.40 -2.76 -12.53
C ASN A 596 2.07 -3.56 -12.56
N THR A 597 1.24 -3.42 -11.54
CA THR A 597 -0.10 -4.04 -11.46
C THR A 597 -1.12 -3.27 -12.30
N HIS A 598 -2.23 -3.91 -12.65
CA HIS A 598 -3.33 -3.31 -13.40
C HIS A 598 -4.51 -2.87 -12.52
N SER A 599 -4.66 -3.49 -11.35
CA SER A 599 -5.75 -3.25 -10.39
C SER A 599 -5.22 -3.22 -8.96
N LEU A 600 -5.95 -2.58 -8.05
CA LEU A 600 -5.65 -2.68 -6.61
C LEU A 600 -5.89 -4.10 -6.07
N GLU A 601 -6.69 -4.91 -6.76
CA GLU A 601 -6.96 -6.33 -6.44
C GLU A 601 -5.67 -7.17 -6.50
N GLU A 602 -4.75 -6.82 -7.39
CA GLU A 602 -3.45 -7.50 -7.52
C GLU A 602 -2.47 -7.15 -6.40
N LEU A 603 -2.84 -6.21 -5.51
CA LEU A 603 -2.04 -5.81 -4.36
C LEU A 603 -2.62 -6.37 -3.07
N HIS A 604 -1.75 -6.93 -2.23
CA HIS A 604 -2.12 -7.36 -0.88
C HIS A 604 -2.12 -6.13 0.04
N VAL A 605 -3.14 -5.27 -0.09
CA VAL A 605 -3.21 -3.93 0.53
C VAL A 605 -2.99 -3.99 2.05
N ALA A 606 -3.42 -5.06 2.71
CA ALA A 606 -3.20 -5.31 4.13
C ALA A 606 -1.71 -5.42 4.51
N ALA A 607 -0.89 -6.00 3.63
CA ALA A 607 0.51 -6.29 3.88
C ALA A 607 1.49 -5.16 3.49
N LEU A 608 0.99 -4.12 2.83
CA LEU A 608 1.77 -2.94 2.46
C LEU A 608 2.13 -2.10 3.70
N ARG A 609 3.12 -1.20 3.61
CA ARG A 609 3.46 -0.28 4.72
C ARG A 609 2.85 1.10 4.48
N GLU A 610 2.54 1.80 5.58
CA GLU A 610 2.04 3.19 5.54
C GLU A 610 3.18 4.16 5.24
N ASN A 611 4.35 3.89 5.82
CA ASN A 611 5.58 4.67 5.69
C ASN A 611 5.33 6.19 5.87
N ARG A 612 4.61 6.57 6.94
CA ARG A 612 4.18 7.96 7.19
C ARG A 612 5.36 8.93 7.27
N SER A 613 6.52 8.47 7.74
CA SER A 613 7.77 9.25 7.75
C SER A 613 8.17 9.78 6.38
N ALA A 614 7.82 9.10 5.29
CA ALA A 614 8.13 9.55 3.92
C ALA A 614 7.61 10.97 3.63
N GLN A 615 6.47 11.37 4.22
CA GLN A 615 5.90 12.70 4.03
C GLN A 615 6.78 13.82 4.61
N ARG A 616 7.52 13.53 5.69
CA ARG A 616 8.42 14.48 6.37
C ARG A 616 9.75 14.65 5.65
N TRP A 617 10.06 13.72 4.75
CA TRP A 617 11.24 13.69 3.90
C TRP A 617 10.95 14.11 2.46
N ALA A 618 9.82 14.78 2.27
CA ALA A 618 9.35 15.25 0.97
C ALA A 618 10.35 16.17 0.28
N VAL A 619 10.42 16.04 -1.04
CA VAL A 619 11.15 16.94 -1.91
C VAL A 619 10.38 18.25 -2.09
N ARG A 620 11.09 19.38 -2.03
CA ARG A 620 10.56 20.70 -2.43
C ARG A 620 11.25 21.16 -3.70
N LEU A 621 10.54 21.07 -4.82
CA LEU A 621 11.01 21.56 -6.11
C LEU A 621 10.83 23.08 -6.20
N SER A 622 11.87 23.77 -6.63
CA SER A 622 11.77 25.17 -7.05
C SER A 622 10.96 25.30 -8.35
N GLY A 623 10.62 26.54 -8.72
CA GLY A 623 10.02 26.83 -10.02
C GLY A 623 10.92 26.37 -11.18
N SER A 624 12.21 26.74 -11.15
CA SER A 624 13.18 26.39 -12.18
C SER A 624 13.46 24.89 -12.27
N GLU A 625 13.47 24.17 -11.13
CA GLU A 625 13.61 22.71 -11.11
C GLU A 625 12.38 22.04 -11.75
N THR A 626 11.19 22.56 -11.47
CA THR A 626 9.95 22.07 -12.09
C THR A 626 9.96 22.31 -13.61
N GLU A 627 10.34 23.52 -14.04
CA GLU A 627 10.44 23.90 -15.46
C GLU A 627 11.47 23.04 -16.20
N SER A 628 12.62 22.74 -15.58
CA SER A 628 13.63 21.86 -16.17
C SER A 628 13.11 20.45 -16.41
N ILE A 629 12.39 19.86 -15.44
CA ILE A 629 11.77 18.53 -15.61
C ILE A 629 10.77 18.55 -16.77
N VAL A 630 9.92 19.58 -16.84
CA VAL A 630 8.93 19.76 -17.91
C VAL A 630 9.61 19.87 -19.28
N ALA A 631 10.65 20.69 -19.40
CA ALA A 631 11.41 20.89 -20.63
C ALA A 631 12.08 19.58 -21.09
N ASN A 632 12.77 18.87 -20.20
CA ASN A 632 13.44 17.60 -20.52
C ASN A 632 12.48 16.55 -21.09
N VAL A 633 11.27 16.48 -20.52
CA VAL A 633 10.22 15.54 -20.95
C VAL A 633 9.67 15.90 -22.34
N ILE A 634 9.45 17.19 -22.61
CA ILE A 634 9.01 17.68 -23.92
C ILE A 634 10.09 17.45 -24.98
N ASP A 635 11.34 17.82 -24.70
CA ASP A 635 12.45 17.69 -25.64
C ASP A 635 12.72 16.23 -26.00
N ASP A 636 12.68 15.33 -25.01
CA ASP A 636 12.81 13.89 -25.26
C ASP A 636 11.65 13.33 -26.10
N ALA A 637 10.42 13.80 -25.87
CA ALA A 637 9.27 13.44 -26.68
C ALA A 637 9.43 13.91 -28.13
N ASP A 638 9.85 15.15 -28.36
CA ASP A 638 10.04 15.70 -29.71
C ASP A 638 11.17 14.97 -30.46
N ARG A 639 12.28 14.63 -29.79
CA ARG A 639 13.34 13.78 -30.35
C ARG A 639 12.85 12.37 -30.70
N ALA A 640 11.99 11.78 -29.88
CA ALA A 640 11.42 10.46 -30.15
C ALA A 640 10.41 10.47 -31.30
N ALA A 641 9.63 11.55 -31.42
CA ALA A 641 8.72 11.78 -32.52
C ALA A 641 9.48 11.86 -33.86
N GLU A 642 10.61 12.56 -33.88
CA GLU A 642 11.50 12.64 -35.04
C GLU A 642 12.01 11.26 -35.46
N ARG A 643 12.61 10.48 -34.55
CA ARG A 643 13.07 9.12 -34.84
C ARG A 643 11.96 8.23 -35.39
N THR A 644 10.74 8.39 -34.86
CA THR A 644 9.57 7.63 -35.30
C THR A 644 9.16 8.00 -36.72
N ALA A 645 9.15 9.30 -37.04
CA ALA A 645 8.85 9.79 -38.38
C ALA A 645 9.91 9.37 -39.39
N CYS A 646 11.21 9.47 -39.06
CA CYS A 646 12.29 8.99 -39.93
C CYS A 646 12.14 7.51 -40.27
N GLY A 647 11.80 6.67 -39.28
CA GLY A 647 11.51 5.25 -39.51
C GLY A 647 10.31 4.99 -40.42
N ALA A 648 9.26 5.82 -40.32
CA ALA A 648 8.10 5.75 -41.21
C ALA A 648 8.45 6.19 -42.64
N LEU A 649 9.16 7.32 -42.81
CA LEU A 649 9.59 7.84 -44.11
C LEU A 649 10.54 6.86 -44.82
N ALA A 650 11.47 6.22 -44.08
CA ALA A 650 12.37 5.22 -44.64
C ALA A 650 11.62 3.99 -45.17
N LYS A 651 10.54 3.57 -44.48
CA LYS A 651 9.70 2.44 -44.91
C LYS A 651 8.74 2.82 -46.04
N PHE A 652 8.32 4.08 -46.11
CA PHE A 652 7.35 4.60 -47.08
C PHE A 652 7.89 5.87 -47.76
N PRO A 653 8.93 5.76 -48.61
CA PRO A 653 9.65 6.91 -49.19
C PRO A 653 8.79 7.82 -50.08
N GLY A 654 7.59 7.36 -50.48
CA GLY A 654 6.61 8.14 -51.23
C GLY A 654 5.72 9.08 -50.42
N SER A 655 5.86 9.11 -49.10
CA SER A 655 5.07 9.98 -48.22
C SER A 655 5.65 11.40 -48.09
N GLY A 656 6.90 11.63 -48.54
CA GLY A 656 7.55 12.95 -48.56
C GLY A 656 7.18 13.81 -49.77
N GLN A 657 7.27 15.13 -49.62
CA GLN A 657 6.76 16.15 -50.56
C GLN A 657 7.48 16.29 -51.93
N ALA A 658 8.38 15.38 -52.31
CA ALA A 658 9.24 15.55 -53.49
C ALA A 658 9.08 14.40 -54.50
N GLY A 659 8.06 14.50 -55.35
CA GLY A 659 7.88 13.60 -56.49
C GLY A 659 6.76 14.09 -57.42
N ARG A 660 7.07 15.05 -58.30
CA ARG A 660 6.16 15.45 -59.38
C ARG A 660 6.07 14.31 -60.40
N ARG A 661 5.01 13.48 -60.31
CA ARG A 661 4.53 12.40 -61.24
C ARG A 661 4.24 11.04 -60.57
N ARG A 662 3.66 11.00 -59.36
CA ARG A 662 2.96 9.79 -58.88
C ARG A 662 1.46 9.94 -59.04
N ASP A 663 0.78 8.82 -59.32
CA ASP A 663 -0.68 8.74 -59.21
C ASP A 663 -1.08 9.17 -57.79
N ASP A 664 -2.06 10.07 -57.67
CA ASP A 664 -2.55 10.56 -56.38
C ASP A 664 -2.98 9.41 -55.46
N ARG A 665 -3.46 8.29 -56.04
CA ARG A 665 -3.77 7.07 -55.27
C ARG A 665 -2.55 6.44 -54.61
N GLU A 666 -1.41 6.35 -55.32
CA GLU A 666 -0.18 5.80 -54.76
C GLU A 666 0.38 6.70 -53.65
N ARG A 667 0.30 8.02 -53.84
CA ARG A 667 0.71 9.00 -52.83
C ARG A 667 -0.14 8.88 -51.56
N VAL A 668 -1.47 8.84 -51.69
CA VAL A 668 -2.39 8.65 -50.56
C VAL A 668 -2.08 7.32 -49.85
N GLY A 669 -1.90 6.24 -50.60
CA GLY A 669 -1.55 4.93 -50.05
C GLY A 669 -0.23 4.93 -49.26
N ALA A 670 0.81 5.60 -49.77
CA ALA A 670 2.10 5.73 -49.08
C ALA A 670 1.98 6.51 -47.77
N VAL A 671 1.22 7.63 -47.75
CA VAL A 671 0.97 8.41 -46.54
C VAL A 671 0.16 7.60 -45.52
N VAL A 672 -0.89 6.90 -45.95
CA VAL A 672 -1.69 6.03 -45.08
C VAL A 672 -0.84 4.91 -44.47
N GLY A 673 0.05 4.30 -45.24
CA GLY A 673 1.03 3.32 -44.74
C GLY A 673 1.98 3.91 -43.69
N ALA A 674 2.50 5.12 -43.93
CA ALA A 674 3.36 5.83 -42.98
C ALA A 674 2.61 6.20 -41.69
N LEU A 675 1.37 6.70 -41.79
CA LEU A 675 0.51 6.98 -40.64
C LEU A 675 0.24 5.71 -39.83
N HIS A 676 -0.15 4.62 -40.48
CA HIS A 676 -0.34 3.33 -39.80
C HIS A 676 0.93 2.89 -39.06
N HIS A 677 2.10 3.06 -39.68
CA HIS A 677 3.38 2.77 -39.02
C HIS A 677 3.59 3.58 -37.74
N VAL A 678 3.32 4.90 -37.79
CA VAL A 678 3.44 5.80 -36.63
C VAL A 678 2.47 5.40 -35.51
N PHE A 679 1.16 5.31 -35.80
CA PHE A 679 0.14 5.00 -34.80
C PHE A 679 0.33 3.62 -34.13
N THR A 680 0.95 2.67 -34.84
CA THR A 680 1.18 1.30 -34.34
C THR A 680 2.57 1.07 -33.74
N ARG A 681 3.36 2.11 -33.50
CA ARG A 681 4.64 1.98 -32.77
C ARG A 681 4.41 1.58 -31.32
N LYS A 682 5.33 0.78 -30.76
CA LYS A 682 5.28 0.26 -29.37
C LYS A 682 5.08 1.35 -28.31
N GLN A 683 5.54 2.57 -28.57
CA GLN A 683 5.43 3.69 -27.64
C GLN A 683 4.01 4.30 -27.56
N PHE A 684 3.18 4.08 -28.59
CA PHE A 684 1.77 4.53 -28.63
C PHE A 684 0.80 3.36 -28.49
N LEU A 685 1.14 2.20 -29.05
CA LEU A 685 0.23 1.08 -29.20
C LEU A 685 -0.06 0.38 -27.87
N LYS A 686 -1.35 0.22 -27.57
CA LYS A 686 -1.86 -0.71 -26.55
C LYS A 686 -2.53 -1.90 -27.23
N GLY A 687 -2.22 -3.13 -26.79
CA GLY A 687 -2.76 -4.34 -27.38
C GLY A 687 -2.08 -4.76 -28.69
N SER A 688 -2.72 -5.66 -29.44
CA SER A 688 -2.16 -6.22 -30.68
C SER A 688 -2.30 -5.26 -31.86
N ARG A 689 -1.29 -5.26 -32.76
CA ARG A 689 -1.35 -4.55 -34.05
C ARG A 689 -2.49 -5.05 -34.94
N SER A 690 -2.93 -6.30 -34.77
CA SER A 690 -4.04 -6.89 -35.54
C SER A 690 -5.39 -6.25 -35.25
N ASN A 691 -5.52 -5.47 -34.18
CA ASN A 691 -6.76 -4.76 -33.85
C ASN A 691 -6.98 -3.52 -34.73
N TYR A 692 -5.94 -3.02 -35.40
CA TYR A 692 -6.04 -1.85 -36.25
C TYR A 692 -5.09 -2.00 -37.44
N VAL A 693 -5.62 -2.44 -38.57
CA VAL A 693 -4.85 -2.77 -39.78
C VAL A 693 -4.76 -1.58 -40.74
N VAL A 694 -3.96 -1.68 -41.80
CA VAL A 694 -3.80 -0.60 -42.78
C VAL A 694 -5.13 -0.24 -43.45
N ALA A 695 -6.01 -1.23 -43.69
CA ALA A 695 -7.35 -1.00 -44.24
C ALA A 695 -8.23 -0.15 -43.29
N ASP A 696 -8.11 -0.32 -41.97
CA ASP A 696 -8.80 0.53 -41.00
C ASP A 696 -8.28 1.98 -41.09
N MET A 697 -6.96 2.15 -41.15
CA MET A 697 -6.36 3.47 -41.34
C MET A 697 -6.85 4.12 -42.64
N GLN A 698 -6.88 3.38 -43.75
CA GLN A 698 -7.39 3.88 -45.04
C GLN A 698 -8.84 4.36 -44.95
N ARG A 699 -9.71 3.58 -44.30
CA ARG A 699 -11.11 3.95 -44.06
C ARG A 699 -11.20 5.24 -43.24
N ASP A 700 -10.39 5.35 -42.19
CA ASP A 700 -10.51 6.40 -41.19
C ASP A 700 -9.86 7.73 -41.61
N VAL A 701 -8.83 7.69 -42.46
CA VAL A 701 -8.04 8.91 -42.82
C VAL A 701 -7.93 9.19 -44.31
N GLY A 702 -8.26 8.22 -45.18
CA GLY A 702 -8.01 8.33 -46.62
C GLY A 702 -8.64 9.58 -47.27
N GLY A 703 -9.86 9.93 -46.87
CA GLY A 703 -10.54 11.13 -47.34
C GLY A 703 -9.84 12.44 -46.92
N CYS A 704 -9.41 12.54 -45.65
CA CYS A 704 -8.66 13.71 -45.16
C CYS A 704 -7.31 13.84 -45.86
N VAL A 705 -6.59 12.73 -46.03
CA VAL A 705 -5.30 12.71 -46.74
C VAL A 705 -5.45 13.19 -48.18
N ALA A 706 -6.47 12.71 -48.90
CA ALA A 706 -6.75 13.14 -50.27
C ALA A 706 -7.06 14.65 -50.37
N ARG A 707 -7.71 15.24 -49.35
CA ARG A 707 -8.04 16.67 -49.28
C ARG A 707 -6.96 17.55 -48.66
N GLY A 708 -5.89 16.98 -48.10
CA GLY A 708 -4.88 17.74 -47.38
C GLY A 708 -5.37 18.36 -46.06
N GLU A 709 -6.38 17.77 -45.43
CA GLU A 709 -6.99 18.26 -44.18
C GLU A 709 -6.43 17.55 -42.94
N PRO A 710 -6.35 18.22 -41.78
CA PRO A 710 -5.99 17.56 -40.52
C PRO A 710 -6.86 16.33 -40.23
N ILE A 711 -6.23 15.25 -39.75
CA ILE A 711 -6.93 14.00 -39.43
C ILE A 711 -7.65 14.14 -38.10
N GLU A 712 -8.95 13.85 -38.08
CA GLU A 712 -9.75 13.80 -36.86
C GLU A 712 -9.39 12.58 -36.01
N VAL A 713 -9.01 12.82 -34.77
CA VAL A 713 -8.70 11.80 -33.76
C VAL A 713 -9.62 11.99 -32.57
N VAL A 714 -10.20 10.91 -32.05
CA VAL A 714 -11.01 10.95 -30.83
C VAL A 714 -10.42 10.04 -29.77
N LEU A 715 -10.40 10.53 -28.54
CA LEU A 715 -9.92 9.82 -27.36
C LEU A 715 -10.86 10.09 -26.18
N LEU A 716 -11.47 9.04 -25.62
CA LEU A 716 -12.16 9.15 -24.34
C LEU A 716 -11.13 9.04 -23.20
N GLY A 717 -11.01 10.06 -22.36
CA GLY A 717 -9.98 10.06 -21.32
C GLY A 717 -10.01 11.27 -20.40
N PHE A 718 -9.13 11.26 -19.40
CA PHE A 718 -8.98 12.29 -18.37
C PHE A 718 -10.30 12.71 -17.70
N PRO A 719 -11.02 11.78 -17.05
CA PRO A 719 -12.32 12.10 -16.49
C PRO A 719 -12.24 12.86 -15.16
N VAL A 720 -11.53 12.31 -14.20
CA VAL A 720 -11.08 12.89 -12.91
C VAL A 720 -10.02 11.95 -12.31
N LYS A 721 -9.19 12.46 -11.40
CA LYS A 721 -8.26 11.65 -10.60
C LYS A 721 -9.03 10.75 -9.61
N GLN A 722 -8.66 9.46 -9.55
CA GLN A 722 -9.30 8.48 -8.68
C GLN A 722 -8.68 8.49 -7.27
N SER A 723 -8.91 9.54 -6.49
CA SER A 723 -8.29 9.73 -5.16
C SER A 723 -9.24 9.54 -3.97
N LEU A 724 -10.46 9.03 -4.20
CA LEU A 724 -11.51 8.96 -3.18
C LEU A 724 -11.13 8.11 -1.96
N ASN A 725 -10.37 7.04 -2.15
CA ASN A 725 -9.87 6.16 -1.08
C ASN A 725 -8.39 6.39 -0.74
N ARG A 726 -7.69 7.34 -1.37
CA ARG A 726 -6.24 7.60 -1.26
C ARG A 726 -5.29 6.43 -1.57
N LEU A 727 -5.77 5.19 -1.66
CA LEU A 727 -4.97 4.03 -2.05
C LEU A 727 -4.44 4.17 -3.48
N LYS A 728 -5.30 4.62 -4.40
CA LYS A 728 -4.97 4.74 -5.82
C LYS A 728 -4.13 5.97 -6.10
N ALA A 729 -4.65 7.15 -5.75
CA ALA A 729 -4.01 8.42 -6.04
C ALA A 729 -3.93 9.32 -4.81
N TYR A 730 -2.78 9.99 -4.66
CA TYR A 730 -2.46 10.86 -3.54
C TYR A 730 -3.36 12.10 -3.46
N GLY A 731 -3.90 12.61 -4.57
CA GLY A 731 -4.75 13.81 -4.57
C GLY A 731 -5.72 13.91 -5.74
N PRO A 732 -6.68 14.86 -5.73
CA PRO A 732 -7.74 14.95 -6.74
C PRO A 732 -7.36 15.69 -8.03
N LEU A 733 -6.25 16.42 -8.06
CA LEU A 733 -5.82 17.18 -9.24
C LEU A 733 -4.96 16.32 -10.18
N PRO A 734 -4.89 16.64 -11.48
CA PRO A 734 -3.88 16.13 -12.39
C PRO A 734 -2.47 16.31 -11.80
N ASP A 735 -1.63 15.30 -11.93
CA ASP A 735 -0.23 15.30 -11.50
C ASP A 735 0.70 15.05 -12.70
N ILE A 736 1.98 14.71 -12.48
CA ILE A 736 2.94 14.52 -13.57
C ILE A 736 2.49 13.43 -14.57
N ALA A 737 1.67 12.47 -14.16
CA ALA A 737 1.20 11.41 -15.05
C ALA A 737 0.25 11.97 -16.13
N GLU A 738 -0.66 12.87 -15.75
CA GLU A 738 -1.55 13.53 -16.72
C GLU A 738 -0.77 14.44 -17.67
N PHE A 739 0.20 15.20 -17.13
CA PHE A 739 1.10 16.00 -17.96
C PHE A 739 1.85 15.12 -18.98
N GLY A 740 2.45 14.01 -18.53
CA GLY A 740 3.11 13.05 -19.42
C GLY A 740 2.16 12.44 -20.46
N GLY A 741 0.89 12.24 -20.10
CA GLY A 741 -0.14 11.81 -21.04
C GLY A 741 -0.44 12.83 -22.15
N LEU A 742 -0.42 14.13 -21.84
CA LEU A 742 -0.55 15.20 -22.84
C LEU A 742 0.70 15.31 -23.71
N VAL A 743 1.90 15.19 -23.13
CA VAL A 743 3.15 15.15 -23.90
C VAL A 743 3.21 13.93 -24.83
N ARG A 744 2.60 12.79 -24.47
CA ARG A 744 2.46 11.65 -25.39
C ARG A 744 1.61 11.99 -26.62
N LEU A 745 0.56 12.80 -26.48
CA LEU A 745 -0.23 13.28 -27.61
C LEU A 745 0.56 14.27 -28.47
N ARG A 746 1.40 15.11 -27.86
CA ARG A 746 2.40 15.93 -28.58
C ARG A 746 3.35 15.04 -29.39
N GLU A 747 3.94 14.01 -28.77
CA GLU A 747 4.86 13.08 -29.44
C GLU A 747 4.21 12.46 -30.70
N LEU A 748 2.94 12.05 -30.59
CA LEU A 748 2.18 11.52 -31.72
C LEU A 748 1.96 12.59 -32.80
N GLN A 749 1.51 13.80 -32.44
CA GLN A 749 1.32 14.90 -33.37
C GLN A 749 2.60 15.25 -34.13
N GLN A 750 3.72 15.36 -33.42
CA GLN A 750 5.00 15.75 -34.01
C GLN A 750 5.58 14.67 -34.93
N ALA A 751 5.27 13.39 -34.66
CA ALA A 751 5.63 12.29 -35.55
C ALA A 751 4.76 12.32 -36.81
N VAL A 752 3.45 12.56 -36.65
CA VAL A 752 2.51 12.64 -37.77
C VAL A 752 2.79 13.83 -38.67
N ARG A 753 3.02 15.05 -38.13
CA ARG A 753 3.30 16.25 -38.94
C ARG A 753 4.49 16.11 -39.87
N ARG A 754 5.47 15.28 -39.51
CA ARG A 754 6.64 15.01 -40.35
C ARG A 754 6.34 14.09 -41.54
N VAL A 755 5.34 13.21 -41.44
CA VAL A 755 4.90 12.35 -42.56
C VAL A 755 3.66 12.89 -43.29
N TYR A 756 2.90 13.74 -42.63
CA TYR A 756 1.68 14.37 -43.12
C TYR A 756 1.54 15.79 -42.52
N PRO A 757 2.01 16.83 -43.22
CA PRO A 757 2.11 18.20 -42.69
C PRO A 757 0.85 18.78 -42.03
N PRO A 758 -0.38 18.55 -42.55
CA PRO A 758 -1.60 19.03 -41.89
C PRO A 758 -1.79 18.50 -40.47
N GLY A 759 -1.20 17.35 -40.14
CA GLY A 759 -1.20 16.80 -38.79
C GLY A 759 -2.55 16.25 -38.35
N LEU A 760 -2.76 16.25 -37.02
CA LEU A 760 -3.96 15.78 -36.34
C LEU A 760 -4.75 16.93 -35.73
N ARG A 761 -6.07 16.72 -35.62
CA ARG A 761 -6.97 17.40 -34.70
C ARG A 761 -7.47 16.37 -33.67
N ILE A 762 -7.02 16.49 -32.42
CA ILE A 762 -7.26 15.51 -31.37
C ILE A 762 -8.37 16.01 -30.44
N ASN A 763 -9.46 15.26 -30.37
CA ASN A 763 -10.61 15.54 -29.53
C ASN A 763 -10.58 14.59 -28.32
N VAL A 764 -10.17 15.13 -27.17
CA VAL A 764 -10.21 14.44 -25.88
C VAL A 764 -11.58 14.68 -25.24
N LEU A 765 -12.38 13.63 -25.18
CA LEU A 765 -13.70 13.63 -24.57
C LEU A 765 -13.56 13.18 -23.11
N THR A 766 -13.87 14.07 -22.18
CA THR A 766 -13.87 13.78 -20.74
C THR A 766 -15.25 13.26 -20.32
N ASP A 767 -15.26 12.21 -19.49
CA ASP A 767 -16.49 11.53 -19.03
C ASP A 767 -16.80 11.79 -17.55
N GLY A 768 -16.21 12.84 -16.97
CA GLY A 768 -16.13 13.10 -15.53
C GLY A 768 -17.45 12.98 -14.75
N ARG A 769 -18.59 13.29 -15.38
CA ARG A 769 -19.94 13.16 -14.78
C ARG A 769 -20.86 12.19 -15.53
N HIS A 770 -20.41 11.70 -16.68
CA HIS A 770 -21.21 11.01 -17.67
C HIS A 770 -21.63 9.62 -17.18
N PHE A 771 -20.65 8.83 -16.76
CA PHE A 771 -20.89 7.49 -16.22
C PHE A 771 -21.23 7.50 -14.72
N ARG A 772 -20.77 8.50 -13.97
CA ARG A 772 -20.94 8.57 -12.52
C ARG A 772 -21.23 9.99 -12.05
N PRO A 773 -22.17 10.18 -11.12
CA PRO A 773 -22.43 11.50 -10.56
C PRO A 773 -21.22 11.94 -9.73
N ARG A 774 -20.73 13.15 -9.98
CA ARG A 774 -19.63 13.77 -9.24
C ARG A 774 -19.91 15.25 -9.02
N PRO A 775 -19.38 15.86 -7.94
CA PRO A 775 -19.47 17.30 -7.72
C PRO A 775 -18.84 18.08 -8.88
N SER A 776 -19.54 19.11 -9.38
CA SER A 776 -19.04 19.96 -10.47
C SER A 776 -17.78 20.74 -10.09
N SER A 777 -17.55 21.00 -8.81
CA SER A 777 -16.31 21.60 -8.30
C SER A 777 -15.10 20.71 -8.57
N MET A 778 -15.25 19.39 -8.41
CA MET A 778 -14.18 18.42 -8.63
C MET A 778 -13.82 18.33 -10.11
N THR A 779 -14.81 18.18 -11.00
CA THR A 779 -14.54 18.09 -12.45
C THR A 779 -13.98 19.40 -12.99
N ARG A 780 -14.53 20.56 -12.59
CA ARG A 780 -13.99 21.87 -13.00
C ARG A 780 -12.56 22.11 -12.53
N ALA A 781 -12.21 21.71 -11.31
CA ALA A 781 -10.84 21.86 -10.81
C ALA A 781 -9.86 20.97 -11.60
N TYR A 782 -10.26 19.73 -11.88
CA TYR A 782 -9.47 18.79 -12.66
C TYR A 782 -9.27 19.27 -14.10
N THR A 783 -10.34 19.63 -14.81
CA THR A 783 -10.28 20.11 -16.20
C THR A 783 -9.49 21.41 -16.34
N ARG A 784 -9.63 22.36 -15.39
CA ARG A 784 -8.83 23.59 -15.39
C ARG A 784 -7.33 23.30 -15.35
N LYS A 785 -6.91 22.37 -14.48
CA LYS A 785 -5.50 21.99 -14.37
C LYS A 785 -5.01 21.25 -15.61
N LEU A 786 -5.86 20.44 -16.27
CA LEU A 786 -5.51 19.84 -17.56
C LEU A 786 -5.27 20.88 -18.65
N HIS A 787 -6.07 21.94 -18.74
CA HIS A 787 -5.84 23.01 -19.70
C HIS A 787 -4.53 23.75 -19.43
N GLU A 788 -4.18 23.98 -18.16
CA GLU A 788 -2.87 24.51 -17.80
C GLU A 788 -1.74 23.60 -18.29
N TYR A 789 -1.85 22.29 -18.07
CA TYR A 789 -0.87 21.31 -18.57
C TYR A 789 -0.85 21.18 -20.09
N ALA A 790 -1.98 21.34 -20.77
CA ALA A 790 -2.07 21.34 -22.23
C ALA A 790 -1.32 22.52 -22.83
N SER A 791 -1.41 23.68 -22.18
CA SER A 791 -0.65 24.88 -22.53
C SER A 791 0.84 24.70 -22.31
N MET A 792 1.23 24.18 -21.14
CA MET A 792 2.63 23.86 -20.84
C MET A 792 3.22 22.83 -21.82
N ALA A 793 2.44 21.83 -22.23
CA ALA A 793 2.86 20.83 -23.22
C ALA A 793 2.85 21.39 -24.67
N GLY A 794 2.32 22.59 -24.90
CA GLY A 794 2.18 23.19 -26.22
C GLY A 794 1.25 22.41 -27.15
N VAL A 795 0.13 21.89 -26.62
CA VAL A 795 -0.84 21.09 -27.39
C VAL A 795 -2.16 21.81 -27.69
N ASP A 796 -2.42 22.98 -27.10
CA ASP A 796 -3.69 23.71 -27.20
C ASP A 796 -4.15 23.99 -28.64
N GLY A 797 -3.20 24.16 -29.57
CA GLY A 797 -3.51 24.45 -30.98
C GLY A 797 -4.10 23.25 -31.76
N TYR A 798 -4.08 22.04 -31.21
CA TYR A 798 -4.56 20.84 -31.90
C TYR A 798 -5.20 19.79 -30.97
N VAL A 799 -5.16 19.96 -29.66
CA VAL A 799 -5.88 19.13 -28.68
C VAL A 799 -7.04 19.93 -28.09
N SER A 800 -8.26 19.42 -28.27
CA SER A 800 -9.46 19.93 -27.62
C SER A 800 -9.84 19.01 -26.46
N ILE A 801 -10.01 19.56 -25.25
CA ILE A 801 -10.48 18.82 -24.06
C ILE A 801 -11.88 19.30 -23.71
N ARG A 802 -12.90 18.43 -23.86
CA ARG A 802 -14.32 18.81 -23.71
C ARG A 802 -15.12 17.73 -23.00
N GLU A 803 -16.19 18.11 -22.31
CA GLU A 803 -17.14 17.13 -21.76
C GLU A 803 -17.91 16.45 -22.89
N ILE A 804 -18.03 15.11 -22.83
CA ILE A 804 -18.65 14.32 -23.90
C ILE A 804 -20.10 14.72 -24.17
N ASP A 805 -20.87 15.00 -23.13
CA ASP A 805 -22.28 15.39 -23.25
C ASP A 805 -22.46 16.73 -23.97
N THR A 806 -21.54 17.69 -23.75
CA THR A 806 -21.53 18.98 -24.44
C THR A 806 -21.27 18.78 -25.94
N VAL A 807 -20.32 17.94 -26.29
CA VAL A 807 -20.01 17.62 -27.69
C VAL A 807 -21.16 16.88 -28.36
N ALA A 808 -21.82 15.95 -27.64
CA ALA A 808 -22.98 15.24 -28.15
C ALA A 808 -24.16 16.17 -28.42
N ALA A 809 -24.42 17.14 -27.55
CA ALA A 809 -25.46 18.15 -27.75
C ALA A 809 -25.24 18.96 -29.05
N GLU A 810 -23.99 19.35 -29.31
CA GLU A 810 -23.63 20.14 -30.49
C GLU A 810 -23.68 19.35 -31.79
N ARG A 811 -23.25 18.08 -31.77
CA ARG A 811 -23.06 17.29 -32.99
C ARG A 811 -24.23 16.39 -33.35
N LEU A 812 -24.92 15.83 -32.36
CA LEU A 812 -26.08 14.96 -32.56
C LEU A 812 -27.40 15.73 -32.35
N GLY A 813 -27.33 16.97 -31.87
CA GLY A 813 -28.45 17.86 -31.64
C GLY A 813 -29.09 17.71 -30.25
N PRO A 814 -29.87 18.71 -29.82
CA PRO A 814 -30.43 18.77 -28.46
C PRO A 814 -31.44 17.65 -28.16
N LYS A 815 -32.07 17.07 -29.19
CA LYS A 815 -33.01 15.94 -29.07
C LYS A 815 -32.34 14.67 -28.51
N VAL A 816 -31.04 14.49 -28.71
CA VAL A 816 -30.28 13.38 -28.14
C VAL A 816 -30.12 13.55 -26.63
N VAL A 817 -29.84 14.77 -26.18
CA VAL A 817 -29.71 15.08 -24.75
C VAL A 817 -31.05 14.98 -24.03
N SER A 818 -32.15 15.41 -24.66
CA SER A 818 -33.48 15.40 -24.03
C SER A 818 -34.06 13.99 -23.85
N ARG A 819 -33.72 13.03 -24.72
CA ARG A 819 -34.17 11.62 -24.62
C ARG A 819 -33.33 10.79 -23.65
N ARG A 820 -32.11 11.23 -23.35
CA ARG A 820 -31.12 10.50 -22.53
C ARG A 820 -31.66 10.11 -21.15
N PRO A 821 -32.33 11.00 -20.37
CA PRO A 821 -32.83 10.65 -19.04
C PRO A 821 -33.85 9.52 -19.07
N ASP A 822 -34.82 9.56 -19.99
CA ASP A 822 -35.89 8.55 -20.05
C ASP A 822 -35.34 7.17 -20.43
N MET A 823 -34.45 7.13 -21.43
CA MET A 823 -33.77 5.89 -21.83
C MET A 823 -32.90 5.33 -20.71
N PHE A 824 -32.17 6.19 -20.00
CA PHE A 824 -31.38 5.79 -18.85
C PHE A 824 -32.25 5.16 -17.75
N HIS A 825 -33.38 5.78 -17.39
CA HIS A 825 -34.29 5.22 -16.39
C HIS A 825 -34.87 3.87 -16.82
N SER A 826 -35.23 3.73 -18.10
CA SER A 826 -35.73 2.47 -18.66
C SER A 826 -34.70 1.33 -18.59
N PHE A 827 -33.48 1.55 -19.09
CA PHE A 827 -32.43 0.53 -19.05
C PHE A 827 -31.99 0.19 -17.63
N ARG A 828 -31.88 1.20 -16.77
CA ARG A 828 -31.58 1.02 -15.36
C ARG A 828 -32.62 0.16 -14.67
N GLY A 829 -33.91 0.48 -14.83
CA GLY A 829 -35.00 -0.29 -14.23
C GLY A 829 -35.12 -1.71 -14.80
N CYS A 830 -34.66 -1.95 -16.04
CA CYS A 830 -34.53 -3.29 -16.58
C CYS A 830 -33.45 -4.08 -15.82
N LEU A 831 -32.23 -3.54 -15.70
CA LEU A 831 -31.14 -4.22 -15.00
C LEU A 831 -31.45 -4.42 -13.51
N GLU A 832 -32.00 -3.42 -12.83
CA GLU A 832 -32.39 -3.50 -11.41
C GLU A 832 -33.40 -4.64 -11.17
N ARG A 833 -34.38 -4.83 -12.06
CA ARG A 833 -35.35 -5.94 -11.94
C ARG A 833 -34.69 -7.31 -12.08
N VAL A 834 -33.70 -7.47 -12.98
CA VAL A 834 -33.03 -8.76 -13.18
C VAL A 834 -32.21 -9.18 -11.97
N VAL A 835 -31.63 -8.21 -11.28
CA VAL A 835 -30.75 -8.45 -10.13
C VAL A 835 -31.43 -8.20 -8.78
N ALA A 836 -32.75 -7.99 -8.76
CA ALA A 836 -33.49 -7.58 -7.57
C ALA A 836 -33.43 -8.60 -6.42
N ASP A 837 -33.38 -9.90 -6.77
CA ASP A 837 -33.37 -11.00 -5.79
C ASP A 837 -31.98 -11.28 -5.20
N PHE A 838 -30.98 -10.44 -5.51
CA PHE A 838 -29.61 -10.58 -5.05
C PHE A 838 -29.21 -9.47 -4.08
N ASP A 839 -28.64 -9.83 -2.93
CA ASP A 839 -27.93 -8.90 -2.06
C ASP A 839 -26.42 -9.17 -2.13
N ILE A 840 -25.65 -8.17 -2.59
CA ILE A 840 -24.18 -8.23 -2.63
C ILE A 840 -23.56 -8.30 -1.23
N THR A 841 -24.34 -8.10 -0.16
CA THR A 841 -23.85 -8.08 1.23
C THR A 841 -24.07 -9.37 2.00
N ASP A 842 -24.79 -10.33 1.44
CA ASP A 842 -24.99 -11.65 2.04
C ASP A 842 -23.72 -12.50 1.87
N ASN A 843 -23.39 -12.82 0.61
CA ASN A 843 -22.11 -13.41 0.23
C ASN A 843 -21.61 -12.75 -1.06
N PRO A 844 -20.67 -11.80 -0.98
CA PRO A 844 -20.36 -10.94 -2.12
C PRO A 844 -19.90 -11.69 -3.37
N LEU A 845 -18.97 -12.65 -3.24
CA LEU A 845 -18.45 -13.38 -4.41
C LEU A 845 -19.47 -14.38 -4.95
N ARG A 846 -20.12 -15.15 -4.06
CA ARG A 846 -21.16 -16.12 -4.48
C ARG A 846 -22.31 -15.42 -5.17
N THR A 847 -22.76 -14.28 -4.66
CA THR A 847 -23.82 -13.48 -5.28
C THR A 847 -23.43 -13.05 -6.70
N LEU A 848 -22.17 -12.68 -6.93
CA LEU A 848 -21.71 -12.30 -8.26
C LEU A 848 -21.62 -13.48 -9.23
N ASP A 849 -21.21 -14.64 -8.74
CA ASP A 849 -21.18 -15.87 -9.52
C ASP A 849 -22.61 -16.32 -9.87
N GLN A 850 -23.57 -16.19 -8.95
CA GLN A 850 -24.99 -16.45 -9.23
C GLN A 850 -25.58 -15.47 -10.25
N VAL A 851 -25.18 -14.19 -10.23
CA VAL A 851 -25.56 -13.23 -11.28
C VAL A 851 -24.97 -13.65 -12.62
N GLN A 852 -23.72 -14.12 -12.64
CA GLN A 852 -23.07 -14.62 -13.85
C GLN A 852 -23.76 -15.88 -14.40
N GLU A 853 -24.09 -16.86 -13.57
CA GLU A 853 -24.86 -18.04 -13.98
C GLU A 853 -26.24 -17.66 -14.52
N ARG A 854 -26.90 -16.68 -13.89
CA ARG A 854 -28.18 -16.15 -14.37
C ARG A 854 -28.02 -15.48 -15.72
N ALA A 855 -26.92 -14.77 -15.95
CA ALA A 855 -26.61 -14.17 -17.24
C ALA A 855 -26.44 -15.23 -18.35
N GLU A 856 -25.81 -16.36 -18.03
CA GLU A 856 -25.60 -17.50 -18.95
C GLU A 856 -26.91 -18.21 -19.30
N LYS A 857 -27.82 -18.34 -18.32
CA LYS A 857 -29.14 -18.97 -18.49
C LYS A 857 -30.23 -18.01 -18.98
N TRP A 858 -29.89 -16.73 -19.21
CA TRP A 858 -30.88 -15.70 -19.54
C TRP A 858 -31.48 -15.94 -20.93
N ASN A 859 -32.81 -16.13 -21.00
CA ASN A 859 -33.53 -16.22 -22.27
C ASN A 859 -33.38 -14.90 -23.05
N GLY A 860 -32.72 -14.95 -24.20
CA GLY A 860 -32.22 -13.76 -24.90
C GLY A 860 -30.79 -13.38 -24.52
N ALA A 861 -29.91 -14.36 -24.29
CA ALA A 861 -28.48 -14.16 -24.02
C ALA A 861 -27.72 -13.38 -25.11
N GLU A 862 -28.23 -13.40 -26.35
CA GLU A 862 -27.78 -12.55 -27.46
C GLU A 862 -28.42 -11.15 -27.45
N GLY A 863 -29.50 -11.00 -26.69
CA GLY A 863 -30.18 -9.74 -26.45
C GLY A 863 -29.34 -8.78 -25.60
N VAL A 864 -29.70 -7.52 -25.72
CA VAL A 864 -28.97 -6.37 -25.16
C VAL A 864 -28.76 -6.45 -23.65
N THR A 865 -29.82 -6.79 -22.90
CA THR A 865 -29.74 -6.95 -21.44
C THR A 865 -28.81 -8.10 -21.06
N GLY A 866 -28.82 -9.19 -21.84
CA GLY A 866 -27.89 -10.30 -21.70
C GLY A 866 -26.44 -9.82 -21.76
N ARG A 867 -26.07 -9.02 -22.76
CA ARG A 867 -24.69 -8.49 -22.88
C ARG A 867 -24.25 -7.66 -21.66
N SER A 868 -25.13 -6.81 -21.13
CA SER A 868 -24.84 -6.02 -19.92
C SER A 868 -24.67 -6.89 -18.68
N LEU A 869 -25.50 -7.92 -18.51
CA LEU A 869 -25.41 -8.86 -17.38
C LEU A 869 -24.09 -9.64 -17.40
N HIS A 870 -23.60 -10.05 -18.57
CA HIS A 870 -22.30 -10.73 -18.69
C HIS A 870 -21.10 -9.85 -18.29
N LEU A 871 -21.24 -8.53 -18.32
CA LEU A 871 -20.20 -7.58 -17.88
C LEU A 871 -20.37 -7.19 -16.41
N PHE A 872 -21.46 -7.61 -15.76
CA PHE A 872 -21.87 -7.10 -14.46
C PHE A 872 -20.84 -7.42 -13.37
N ARG A 873 -20.45 -8.70 -13.24
CA ARG A 873 -19.43 -9.16 -12.28
C ARG A 873 -18.16 -8.33 -12.37
N GLU A 874 -17.56 -8.28 -13.55
CA GLU A 874 -16.32 -7.55 -13.81
C GLU A 874 -16.44 -6.05 -13.54
N MET A 875 -17.60 -5.47 -13.85
CA MET A 875 -17.87 -4.07 -13.58
C MET A 875 -17.94 -3.80 -12.07
N VAL A 876 -18.58 -4.67 -11.29
CA VAL A 876 -18.62 -4.54 -9.82
C VAL A 876 -17.22 -4.63 -9.24
N MET A 877 -16.43 -5.65 -9.61
CA MET A 877 -15.03 -5.82 -9.17
C MET A 877 -14.21 -4.55 -9.40
N SER A 878 -14.20 -4.08 -10.65
CA SER A 878 -13.48 -2.85 -11.04
C SER A 878 -13.94 -1.59 -10.28
N MET A 879 -15.23 -1.51 -9.93
CA MET A 879 -15.79 -0.34 -9.26
C MET A 879 -15.57 -0.29 -7.76
N VAL A 880 -15.38 -1.43 -7.10
CA VAL A 880 -15.14 -1.51 -5.64
C VAL A 880 -14.01 -0.57 -5.24
N TYR A 881 -12.92 -0.55 -5.99
CA TYR A 881 -11.76 0.30 -5.70
C TYR A 881 -11.89 1.76 -6.16
N SER A 882 -13.05 2.13 -6.69
CA SER A 882 -13.31 3.44 -7.30
C SER A 882 -14.46 4.19 -6.63
N VAL A 883 -15.01 3.68 -5.54
CA VAL A 883 -16.09 4.32 -4.75
C VAL A 883 -15.56 4.98 -3.48
N PRO A 884 -16.23 6.03 -2.97
CA PRO A 884 -15.83 6.62 -1.71
C PRO A 884 -16.16 5.67 -0.55
N VAL A 885 -15.28 5.66 0.46
CA VAL A 885 -15.52 4.98 1.75
C VAL A 885 -15.89 6.04 2.78
N PRO A 886 -16.95 5.85 3.60
CA PRO A 886 -17.18 6.71 4.75
C PRO A 886 -16.00 6.57 5.71
N VAL A 887 -15.31 7.68 6.01
CA VAL A 887 -14.18 7.70 6.96
C VAL A 887 -14.71 8.24 8.29
N PRO A 888 -14.55 7.52 9.41
CA PRO A 888 -14.87 8.05 10.73
C PRO A 888 -14.08 9.34 11.01
N ALA A 889 -14.69 10.28 11.73
CA ALA A 889 -13.96 11.46 12.20
C ALA A 889 -12.79 11.02 13.09
N GLY A 890 -11.64 11.68 12.99
CA GLY A 890 -10.46 11.24 13.74
C GLY A 890 -9.49 10.35 12.95
N VAL A 891 -9.95 9.65 11.91
CA VAL A 891 -9.18 8.55 11.32
C VAL A 891 -8.49 9.00 10.03
N ASP A 892 -7.21 8.64 9.89
CA ASP A 892 -6.51 8.84 8.63
C ASP A 892 -7.18 8.05 7.49
N ARG A 893 -7.38 8.72 6.36
CA ARG A 893 -8.14 8.15 5.25
C ARG A 893 -7.40 7.01 4.56
N LEU A 894 -6.06 7.08 4.48
CA LEU A 894 -5.28 6.02 3.85
C LEU A 894 -5.36 4.77 4.72
N ASP A 895 -5.11 4.89 6.03
CA ASP A 895 -5.13 3.75 6.95
C ASP A 895 -6.51 3.10 7.06
N TRP A 896 -7.55 3.93 7.13
CA TRP A 896 -8.92 3.45 7.08
C TRP A 896 -9.22 2.70 5.79
N ALA A 897 -8.83 3.28 4.65
CA ALA A 897 -9.04 2.62 3.36
C ALA A 897 -8.26 1.30 3.29
N ARG A 898 -7.01 1.24 3.77
CA ARG A 898 -6.23 0.00 3.78
C ARG A 898 -6.94 -1.10 4.58
N THR A 899 -7.49 -0.76 5.74
CA THR A 899 -8.24 -1.70 6.60
C THR A 899 -9.52 -2.18 5.91
N VAL A 900 -10.29 -1.28 5.32
CA VAL A 900 -11.55 -1.61 4.64
C VAL A 900 -11.31 -2.46 3.39
N TYR A 901 -10.31 -2.10 2.58
CA TYR A 901 -10.01 -2.75 1.29
C TYR A 901 -9.08 -3.97 1.38
N ALA A 902 -8.56 -4.31 2.56
CA ALA A 902 -7.73 -5.50 2.78
C ALA A 902 -8.39 -6.78 2.22
N ASP A 903 -9.63 -7.04 2.61
CA ASP A 903 -10.47 -8.17 2.17
C ASP A 903 -11.91 -7.68 2.01
N VAL A 904 -12.13 -6.77 1.07
CA VAL A 904 -13.41 -6.04 0.93
C VAL A 904 -14.64 -6.95 0.74
N TYR A 905 -14.45 -8.15 0.18
CA TYR A 905 -15.49 -9.16 -0.02
C TYR A 905 -15.70 -10.08 1.18
N ASN A 906 -14.79 -10.07 2.17
CA ASN A 906 -14.93 -10.88 3.38
C ASN A 906 -15.77 -10.12 4.42
N LEU A 907 -17.07 -10.45 4.45
CA LEU A 907 -18.02 -9.92 5.42
C LEU A 907 -18.29 -10.89 6.58
N SER A 908 -17.82 -12.14 6.52
CA SER A 908 -18.06 -13.15 7.56
C SER A 908 -17.04 -13.12 8.70
N ASP A 909 -15.84 -12.56 8.47
CA ASP A 909 -14.76 -12.48 9.45
C ASP A 909 -15.21 -11.95 10.82
N THR A 910 -15.14 -12.79 11.86
CA THR A 910 -15.52 -12.45 13.22
C THR A 910 -14.51 -11.56 13.94
N HIS A 911 -13.31 -11.39 13.40
CA HIS A 911 -12.22 -10.62 14.00
C HIS A 911 -12.20 -9.14 13.59
N ILE A 912 -12.93 -8.75 12.54
CA ILE A 912 -13.04 -7.34 12.13
C ILE A 912 -14.05 -6.57 12.98
N SER A 913 -13.79 -5.27 13.18
CA SER A 913 -14.71 -4.41 13.92
C SER A 913 -16.04 -4.20 13.16
N PRO A 914 -17.15 -3.94 13.88
CA PRO A 914 -18.44 -3.63 13.26
C PRO A 914 -18.38 -2.45 12.28
N GLU A 915 -17.56 -1.44 12.57
CA GLU A 915 -17.39 -0.26 11.72
C GLU A 915 -16.70 -0.61 10.40
N VAL A 916 -15.68 -1.47 10.43
CA VAL A 916 -15.00 -1.96 9.22
C VAL A 916 -15.97 -2.79 8.38
N ARG A 917 -16.74 -3.69 9.00
CA ARG A 917 -17.78 -4.48 8.32
C ARG A 917 -18.82 -3.59 7.65
N GLN A 918 -19.32 -2.58 8.36
CA GLN A 918 -20.28 -1.62 7.81
C GLN A 918 -19.69 -0.81 6.64
N ALA A 919 -18.42 -0.44 6.73
CA ALA A 919 -17.73 0.25 5.63
C ALA A 919 -17.55 -0.64 4.39
N ARG A 920 -17.21 -1.94 4.56
CA ARG A 920 -17.17 -2.92 3.46
C ARG A 920 -18.55 -3.08 2.80
N VAL A 921 -19.60 -3.24 3.59
CA VAL A 921 -21.01 -3.26 3.13
C VAL A 921 -21.33 -2.00 2.30
N ALA A 922 -20.97 -0.82 2.80
CA ALA A 922 -21.23 0.43 2.10
C ALA A 922 -20.47 0.52 0.76
N VAL A 923 -19.23 0.03 0.70
CA VAL A 923 -18.42 -0.04 -0.53
C VAL A 923 -19.08 -0.96 -1.55
N LEU A 924 -19.42 -2.19 -1.15
CA LEU A 924 -20.02 -3.19 -2.03
C LEU A 924 -21.36 -2.73 -2.61
N ARG A 925 -22.26 -2.20 -1.76
CA ARG A 925 -23.54 -1.63 -2.23
C ARG A 925 -23.33 -0.47 -3.19
N ARG A 926 -22.36 0.42 -2.95
CA ARG A 926 -22.05 1.53 -3.87
C ARG A 926 -21.47 1.04 -5.19
N ALA A 927 -20.62 0.03 -5.17
CA ALA A 927 -20.04 -0.57 -6.37
C ALA A 927 -21.13 -1.23 -7.23
N TRP A 928 -22.03 -2.01 -6.60
CA TRP A 928 -23.20 -2.62 -7.23
C TRP A 928 -24.07 -1.59 -7.97
N HIS A 929 -24.53 -0.55 -7.28
CA HIS A 929 -25.37 0.49 -7.89
C HIS A 929 -24.64 1.26 -9.01
N ASN A 930 -23.34 1.53 -8.83
CA ASN A 930 -22.56 2.22 -9.86
C ASN A 930 -22.35 1.33 -11.10
N ALA A 931 -22.24 0.00 -10.94
CA ALA A 931 -22.11 -0.94 -12.05
C ALA A 931 -23.39 -0.94 -12.90
N ILE A 932 -24.57 -1.03 -12.26
CA ILE A 932 -25.88 -0.88 -12.92
C ILE A 932 -25.93 0.43 -13.72
N ARG A 933 -25.58 1.54 -13.06
CA ARG A 933 -25.58 2.86 -13.70
C ARG A 933 -24.67 2.90 -14.92
N TYR A 934 -23.44 2.41 -14.78
CA TYR A 934 -22.44 2.46 -15.84
C TYR A 934 -22.87 1.67 -17.07
N LEU A 935 -23.35 0.44 -16.87
CA LEU A 935 -23.86 -0.41 -17.95
C LEU A 935 -25.09 0.21 -18.62
N SER A 936 -25.98 0.84 -17.84
CA SER A 936 -27.12 1.59 -18.37
C SER A 936 -26.66 2.77 -19.21
N THR A 937 -25.68 3.54 -18.76
CA THR A 937 -25.10 4.66 -19.50
C THR A 937 -24.46 4.19 -20.81
N MET A 938 -23.60 3.16 -20.77
CA MET A 938 -23.01 2.59 -21.98
C MET A 938 -24.07 2.21 -23.01
N ARG A 939 -25.18 1.64 -22.54
CA ARG A 939 -26.27 1.26 -23.43
C ARG A 939 -26.98 2.46 -24.04
N VAL A 940 -27.23 3.50 -23.25
CA VAL A 940 -27.80 4.75 -23.76
C VAL A 940 -26.88 5.38 -24.81
N ASP A 941 -25.56 5.35 -24.59
CA ASP A 941 -24.58 5.89 -25.53
C ASP A 941 -24.58 5.14 -26.88
N GLU A 942 -24.69 3.81 -26.86
CA GLU A 942 -24.87 3.00 -28.07
C GLU A 942 -26.12 3.41 -28.86
N GLU A 943 -27.26 3.50 -28.19
CA GLU A 943 -28.55 3.80 -28.84
C GLU A 943 -28.65 5.24 -29.36
N LEU A 944 -27.98 6.17 -28.67
CA LEU A 944 -27.96 7.58 -29.04
C LEU A 944 -26.87 7.90 -30.07
N GLY A 945 -26.07 6.92 -30.50
CA GLY A 945 -25.05 7.12 -31.52
C GLY A 945 -23.85 7.95 -31.04
N TYR A 946 -23.47 7.85 -29.76
CA TYR A 946 -22.25 8.51 -29.26
C TYR A 946 -20.98 8.00 -29.98
N GLU A 947 -21.05 6.80 -30.55
CA GLU A 947 -20.02 6.26 -31.44
C GLU A 947 -19.92 7.03 -32.77
N GLU A 948 -20.87 7.86 -33.17
CA GLU A 948 -20.85 8.58 -34.45
C GLU A 948 -20.47 10.06 -34.31
N LEU A 949 -20.10 10.52 -33.10
CA LEU A 949 -19.77 11.93 -32.83
C LEU A 949 -18.73 12.53 -33.78
N PHE A 950 -17.81 11.72 -34.29
CA PHE A 950 -16.85 12.14 -35.31
C PHE A 950 -16.69 10.99 -36.31
N SER A 951 -17.25 11.10 -37.51
CA SER A 951 -17.15 10.06 -38.54
C SER A 951 -16.85 10.72 -39.90
N PRO A 952 -15.78 10.33 -40.63
CA PRO A 952 -14.73 9.37 -40.26
C PRO A 952 -13.72 9.93 -39.22
N ARG A 953 -13.05 9.06 -38.47
CA ARG A 953 -12.05 9.41 -37.43
C ARG A 953 -11.07 8.28 -37.15
N VAL A 954 -9.90 8.59 -36.60
CA VAL A 954 -9.11 7.60 -35.86
C VAL A 954 -9.59 7.56 -34.41
N ARG A 955 -10.10 6.41 -33.96
CA ARG A 955 -10.50 6.21 -32.56
C ARG A 955 -9.36 5.62 -31.73
N LEU A 956 -8.78 6.44 -30.86
CA LEU A 956 -7.84 5.99 -29.83
C LEU A 956 -8.59 5.38 -28.65
N THR A 957 -8.20 4.17 -28.25
CA THR A 957 -8.86 3.43 -27.17
C THR A 957 -7.86 2.99 -26.10
N VAL A 958 -8.14 3.34 -24.85
CA VAL A 958 -7.22 3.11 -23.71
C VAL A 958 -7.58 1.88 -22.88
N SER A 959 -8.75 1.27 -23.11
CA SER A 959 -9.26 0.09 -22.41
C SER A 959 -10.01 -0.81 -23.40
N ALA A 960 -9.89 -2.14 -23.28
CA ALA A 960 -10.60 -3.11 -24.13
C ALA A 960 -10.44 -2.85 -25.64
N VAL A 961 -9.21 -2.99 -26.16
CA VAL A 961 -8.89 -2.74 -27.57
C VAL A 961 -9.52 -3.82 -28.45
N THR A 962 -10.53 -3.46 -29.24
CA THR A 962 -11.22 -4.33 -30.19
C THR A 962 -10.76 -4.08 -31.63
N ARG A 963 -11.11 -4.98 -32.56
CA ARG A 963 -10.87 -4.79 -34.00
C ARG A 963 -11.50 -3.47 -34.49
N GLY A 964 -10.81 -2.79 -35.41
CA GLY A 964 -11.21 -1.50 -35.96
C GLY A 964 -10.89 -0.29 -35.06
N ARG A 965 -10.33 -0.49 -33.86
CA ARG A 965 -9.97 0.60 -32.92
C ARG A 965 -8.47 0.62 -32.66
N CYS A 966 -7.88 1.80 -32.67
CA CYS A 966 -6.45 1.98 -32.44
C CYS A 966 -6.17 2.04 -30.93
N GLY A 967 -5.54 1.00 -30.38
CA GLY A 967 -5.20 0.96 -28.96
C GLY A 967 -4.10 1.98 -28.62
N PHE A 968 -4.28 2.74 -27.55
CA PHE A 968 -3.39 3.83 -27.15
C PHE A 968 -2.90 3.69 -25.69
N THR A 969 -1.63 4.00 -25.45
CA THR A 969 -1.03 4.09 -24.11
C THR A 969 -0.46 5.48 -23.87
N TYR A 970 -0.82 6.11 -22.75
CA TYR A 970 -0.28 7.41 -22.36
C TYR A 970 1.19 7.31 -21.92
N LEU A 971 1.44 6.39 -20.99
CA LEU A 971 2.76 6.14 -20.41
C LEU A 971 3.14 4.70 -20.77
N GLY A 972 4.10 4.52 -21.69
CA GLY A 972 4.41 3.22 -22.29
C GLY A 972 4.73 2.16 -21.23
N GLY A 973 4.20 0.95 -21.39
CA GLY A 973 4.43 -0.15 -20.44
C GLY A 973 3.68 -0.06 -19.11
N SER A 974 2.92 1.00 -18.84
CA SER A 974 2.04 1.08 -17.68
C SER A 974 0.73 0.33 -17.91
N GLY A 975 0.33 -0.49 -16.95
CA GLY A 975 -1.01 -1.08 -16.88
C GLY A 975 -2.11 -0.07 -16.56
N LEU A 976 -1.75 0.99 -15.83
CA LEU A 976 -2.63 2.01 -15.30
C LEU A 976 -2.68 3.24 -16.21
N LEU A 977 -3.85 3.88 -16.24
CA LEU A 977 -4.06 5.18 -16.86
C LEU A 977 -3.63 6.30 -15.90
N PRO A 978 -3.24 7.49 -16.39
CA PRO A 978 -2.76 8.59 -15.55
C PRO A 978 -3.65 8.92 -14.35
N TRP A 979 -4.97 8.91 -14.57
CA TRP A 979 -5.96 9.25 -13.55
C TRP A 979 -6.33 8.10 -12.59
N GLN A 980 -5.80 6.89 -12.82
CA GLN A 980 -6.05 5.71 -11.98
C GLN A 980 -5.00 5.53 -10.88
N GLY A 981 -3.93 6.32 -10.87
CA GLY A 981 -2.86 6.23 -9.88
C GLY A 981 -2.23 7.59 -9.60
N THR A 982 -1.04 7.57 -8.99
CA THR A 982 -0.18 8.73 -8.76
C THR A 982 1.01 8.72 -9.70
N GLY A 983 1.33 9.88 -10.27
CA GLY A 983 2.48 10.04 -11.14
C GLY A 983 3.81 9.91 -10.39
N VAL A 984 4.79 9.31 -11.06
CA VAL A 984 6.10 8.95 -10.49
C VAL A 984 7.20 9.32 -11.48
N LEU A 985 8.33 9.80 -10.98
CA LEU A 985 9.60 9.77 -11.70
C LEU A 985 10.42 8.61 -11.15
N ASP A 986 10.51 7.50 -11.89
CA ASP A 986 11.18 6.29 -11.42
C ASP A 986 12.72 6.45 -11.38
N ALA A 987 13.42 5.45 -10.82
CA ALA A 987 14.88 5.48 -10.70
C ALA A 987 15.64 5.61 -12.03
N ARG A 988 14.99 5.35 -13.17
CA ARG A 988 15.57 5.46 -14.51
C ARG A 988 15.29 6.81 -15.16
N GLY A 989 14.55 7.68 -14.48
CA GLY A 989 14.08 8.97 -14.98
C GLY A 989 12.81 8.88 -15.84
N TYR A 990 12.05 7.79 -15.78
CA TYR A 990 10.79 7.69 -16.52
C TYR A 990 9.61 8.24 -15.73
N ILE A 991 8.78 9.04 -16.41
CA ILE A 991 7.44 9.34 -15.94
C ILE A 991 6.58 8.08 -16.09
N ALA A 992 6.05 7.62 -14.97
CA ALA A 992 5.17 6.47 -14.84
C ALA A 992 3.99 6.80 -13.92
N VAL A 993 3.14 5.81 -13.68
CA VAL A 993 2.03 5.87 -12.74
C VAL A 993 1.97 4.56 -11.97
N ASP A 994 1.70 4.64 -10.67
CA ASP A 994 1.46 3.49 -9.80
C ASP A 994 0.48 3.89 -8.69
N PHE A 995 0.01 2.93 -7.90
CA PHE A 995 -0.88 3.21 -6.77
C PHE A 995 -0.12 3.89 -5.62
N ALA A 996 -0.71 4.92 -5.03
CA ALA A 996 -0.11 5.66 -3.93
C ALA A 996 0.31 4.76 -2.75
N VAL A 997 -0.50 3.76 -2.40
CA VAL A 997 -0.18 2.80 -1.33
C VAL A 997 1.03 1.93 -1.67
N SER A 998 1.19 1.53 -2.93
CA SER A 998 2.37 0.78 -3.41
C SER A 998 3.62 1.65 -3.31
N LEU A 999 3.54 2.90 -3.78
CA LEU A 999 4.66 3.83 -3.77
C LEU A 999 5.19 4.11 -2.36
N LEU A 1000 4.28 4.28 -1.38
CA LEU A 1000 4.66 4.47 0.02
C LEU A 1000 5.35 3.22 0.61
N ASP A 1001 4.81 2.03 0.35
CA ASP A 1001 5.42 0.76 0.78
C ASP A 1001 6.83 0.57 0.18
N GLN A 1002 7.01 0.95 -1.08
CA GLN A 1002 8.27 0.77 -1.82
C GLN A 1002 9.32 1.83 -1.49
N GLY A 1003 9.04 2.81 -0.63
CA GLY A 1003 10.03 3.82 -0.22
C GLY A 1003 10.14 5.01 -1.17
N PHE A 1004 9.07 5.34 -1.90
CA PHE A 1004 8.99 6.62 -2.60
C PHE A 1004 8.54 7.74 -1.65
N VAL A 1005 9.07 8.94 -1.86
CA VAL A 1005 8.69 10.16 -1.13
C VAL A 1005 7.96 11.15 -2.06
N PRO A 1006 7.07 11.99 -1.51
CA PRO A 1006 6.37 12.98 -2.30
C PRO A 1006 7.29 14.14 -2.72
N ALA A 1007 7.18 14.56 -3.98
CA ALA A 1007 7.82 15.77 -4.50
C ALA A 1007 6.77 16.85 -4.77
N TYR A 1008 6.85 17.93 -4.00
CA TYR A 1008 5.94 19.07 -4.12
C TYR A 1008 6.55 20.15 -5.02
N SER A 1009 5.69 20.75 -5.83
CA SER A 1009 6.03 21.84 -6.73
C SER A 1009 5.04 22.98 -6.55
N THR A 1010 5.43 24.19 -6.91
CA THR A 1010 4.54 25.37 -6.96
C THR A 1010 3.32 25.14 -7.86
N LEU A 1011 3.39 24.24 -8.85
CA LEU A 1011 2.26 23.91 -9.74
C LEU A 1011 1.03 23.35 -9.00
N LEU A 1012 1.23 22.57 -7.94
CA LEU A 1012 0.14 21.99 -7.13
C LEU A 1012 0.16 22.47 -5.67
N GLY A 1013 1.19 23.24 -5.30
CA GLY A 1013 1.40 23.76 -3.95
C GLY A 1013 1.77 22.66 -2.95
N ARG A 1014 1.56 22.95 -1.66
CA ARG A 1014 1.95 22.05 -0.55
C ARG A 1014 0.92 20.98 -0.21
N ARG A 1015 -0.26 20.97 -0.86
CA ARG A 1015 -1.39 20.10 -0.52
C ARG A 1015 -1.43 18.79 -1.31
N GLN A 1016 -0.78 18.75 -2.47
CA GLN A 1016 -0.70 17.57 -3.31
C GLN A 1016 0.69 17.54 -3.98
N PRO A 1017 1.41 16.42 -3.97
CA PRO A 1017 2.66 16.29 -4.70
C PRO A 1017 2.41 16.32 -6.21
N LEU A 1018 3.36 16.89 -6.95
CA LEU A 1018 3.39 16.79 -8.41
C LEU A 1018 3.70 15.36 -8.85
N MET A 1019 4.54 14.66 -8.09
CA MET A 1019 4.93 13.28 -8.34
C MET A 1019 5.51 12.63 -7.08
N MET A 1020 5.68 11.32 -7.11
CA MET A 1020 6.51 10.59 -6.14
C MET A 1020 7.89 10.31 -6.76
N VAL A 1021 8.93 10.27 -5.93
CA VAL A 1021 10.32 9.99 -6.35
C VAL A 1021 10.96 8.97 -5.39
N PRO A 1022 11.90 8.11 -5.85
CA PRO A 1022 12.57 7.18 -4.95
C PRO A 1022 13.41 7.93 -3.92
N ALA A 1023 13.33 7.54 -2.64
CA ALA A 1023 14.06 8.20 -1.56
C ALA A 1023 15.58 8.29 -1.80
N GLN A 1024 16.15 7.30 -2.50
CA GLN A 1024 17.58 7.24 -2.84
C GLN A 1024 18.09 8.41 -3.70
N TYR A 1025 17.20 9.14 -4.39
CA TYR A 1025 17.53 10.33 -5.18
C TYR A 1025 17.18 11.63 -4.47
N THR A 1026 17.08 11.58 -3.13
CA THR A 1026 16.81 12.78 -2.33
C THR A 1026 18.05 13.21 -1.58
N GLU A 1027 18.39 14.48 -1.73
CA GLU A 1027 19.54 15.11 -1.11
C GLU A 1027 19.08 15.96 0.07
N LEU A 1028 19.85 15.90 1.16
CA LEU A 1028 19.65 16.80 2.28
C LEU A 1028 20.08 18.21 1.88
N PRO A 1029 19.35 19.25 2.33
CA PRO A 1029 19.81 20.61 2.13
C PRO A 1029 21.16 20.84 2.84
N LEU A 1030 22.00 21.71 2.27
CA LEU A 1030 23.26 22.11 2.89
C LEU A 1030 22.99 22.67 4.29
N ARG A 1031 23.79 22.24 5.29
CA ARG A 1031 23.65 22.70 6.69
C ARG A 1031 23.66 24.24 6.75
N GLY A 1032 22.66 24.82 7.41
CA GLY A 1032 22.52 26.27 7.57
C GLY A 1032 21.67 26.97 6.51
N THR A 1033 21.16 26.24 5.50
CA THR A 1033 20.16 26.78 4.58
C THR A 1033 18.76 26.74 5.20
N CYS A 1034 17.97 27.82 5.03
CA CYS A 1034 16.59 27.88 5.53
C CYS A 1034 15.58 27.12 4.66
N SER A 1035 16.04 26.24 3.75
CA SER A 1035 15.13 25.50 2.86
C SER A 1035 14.50 24.31 3.59
N GLU A 1036 13.17 24.33 3.72
CA GLU A 1036 12.38 23.20 4.22
C GLU A 1036 12.43 22.02 3.24
N GLY A 1037 12.55 20.79 3.75
CA GLY A 1037 12.46 19.55 2.97
C GLY A 1037 13.76 19.13 2.28
N THR A 1038 13.70 18.05 1.51
CA THR A 1038 14.82 17.52 0.73
C THR A 1038 14.83 18.13 -0.69
N ARG A 1039 15.96 17.99 -1.38
CA ARG A 1039 16.10 18.32 -2.80
C ARG A 1039 16.10 17.03 -3.63
N LEU A 1040 15.70 17.13 -4.89
CA LEU A 1040 15.80 16.02 -5.84
C LEU A 1040 17.16 16.07 -6.53
N ASP A 1041 17.85 14.93 -6.61
CA ASP A 1041 19.12 14.77 -7.33
C ASP A 1041 19.05 15.37 -8.75
N GLY A 1042 20.08 16.14 -9.08
CA GLY A 1042 20.20 16.83 -10.36
C GLY A 1042 20.29 15.87 -11.56
N GLU A 1043 20.95 14.72 -11.40
CA GLU A 1043 21.12 13.73 -12.47
C GLU A 1043 19.79 13.03 -12.78
N LEU A 1044 18.99 12.71 -11.77
CA LEU A 1044 17.66 12.16 -12.00
C LEU A 1044 16.75 13.15 -12.73
N ARG A 1045 16.78 14.43 -12.36
CA ARG A 1045 15.99 15.49 -13.02
C ARG A 1045 16.36 15.66 -14.49
N SER A 1046 17.65 15.66 -14.83
CA SER A 1046 18.13 15.82 -16.21
C SER A 1046 17.73 14.65 -17.11
N ARG A 1047 17.49 13.47 -16.51
CA ARG A 1047 17.05 12.26 -17.21
C ARG A 1047 15.53 12.13 -17.35
N ALA A 1048 14.74 13.08 -16.84
CA ALA A 1048 13.28 13.02 -16.87
C ALA A 1048 12.74 12.87 -18.30
N ARG A 1049 12.00 11.79 -18.56
CA ARG A 1049 11.49 11.45 -19.90
C ARG A 1049 10.27 10.54 -19.85
N LEU A 1050 9.56 10.40 -20.98
CA LEU A 1050 8.42 9.48 -21.07
C LEU A 1050 8.88 8.01 -21.11
N ARG A 1051 8.18 7.13 -20.37
CA ARG A 1051 8.38 5.67 -20.46
C ARG A 1051 7.98 5.16 -21.85
N ARG A 1052 8.84 4.34 -22.48
CA ARG A 1052 8.60 3.66 -23.77
C ARG A 1052 8.78 2.16 -23.55
N LYS A 1053 7.89 1.33 -24.13
CA LYS A 1053 7.85 -0.13 -23.92
C LYS A 1053 8.94 -0.86 -24.68
#